data_AF-A0A4V2LWJ6-F1
#
_entry.id   AF-A0A4V2LWJ6-F1
#
_cell.length_a   1.000
_cell.length_b   1.000
_cell.length_c   1.000
_cell.angle_alpha   90.00
_cell.angle_beta   90.00
_cell.angle_gamma   90.00
#
_symmetry.space_group_name_H-M   'P 1'
#
loop_
_entity.id
_entity.type
_entity.pdbx_description
1 polymer ?
#
loop_
_entity_poly.entity_id
_entity_poly.type
_entity_poly.pdbx_seq_one_letter_code
_entity_poly.pdbx_strand_id
1 'polypeptide(L)'
;MDTVRTIDADADQPSAALRFDPRRHRRIPGLFDLWLAPGGRGGLVLPAKPDRPLTARAITDLVLRSGEAADDVRILTDDGARHADLFSEVAGLLAHDILVSPKGTEIRQHGRQGGPMHAVPFDREAGNSRDWLVIQPPDLATPLPGWFTVERGLVRPRTGVVGLPLHGGVVLATRADFVTRRATAHRLGTAPDGLVTVAVTARAGGFLVGDYGGTQRVYRGDQLAALLGDLPLYGSDLRLWLTWPSDPQEQQSLVAQARELAETTGATVWTPPPGGSAELVDGRRDLRALDHAGRPAEWQAYRPPFAAGPPALRTTPTGLLVAASAGLSVTVHPTSPPDTEQPDTEQPDVEPPDTEQPMAELALQPTVTTDASHPHQPLAPTPDSTPEQADQPAPEQTDQPAPEQADQQAEHADQAADADQAAGPATEQTGQRSPEKTEVVPETPLPRPAMAGEDRRAGYGLGWLSPGQQVNAERFEAFVVSPVEAQAVGGGLPGAELFLLAFLDPRSVPDGRHLLRVRVEPGGAIPMAALRAQLPARLQHLRGLREAYLLPAARLDRAFAVDTFAMDQRGELTSTGECAGESLSIRCASQARSIAGLPNEVRRWPTFGTRRAYALLPADRVRLPRNWLRLYRRQPPVRAGRLLVELRVPRHRAIDVTATADLLAPLGRVRTRAESLRAAQVELILASRSYPRVRVRRAYRAEAGAWQRIPRLEQAPLPSVLPRLQSPTES
;
A
#
# COMPACT_ATOMS: atom_id res chain seq x y z
N MET A 1 2.01 -37.36 -6.60
CA MET A 1 0.98 -36.47 -7.16
C MET A 1 -0.08 -36.37 -6.10
N ASP A 2 0.03 -35.37 -5.22
CA ASP A 2 -0.86 -35.21 -4.08
C ASP A 2 -2.07 -34.37 -4.53
N THR A 3 -3.23 -35.00 -4.50
CA THR A 3 -4.54 -34.41 -4.77
C THR A 3 -4.79 -33.29 -3.78
N VAL A 4 -4.89 -32.06 -4.28
CA VAL A 4 -5.42 -30.91 -3.55
C VAL A 4 -6.87 -31.25 -3.19
N ARG A 5 -7.11 -31.58 -1.92
CA ARG A 5 -8.47 -31.68 -1.37
C ARG A 5 -9.06 -30.28 -1.34
N THR A 6 -9.90 -29.98 -2.32
CA THR A 6 -10.90 -28.92 -2.24
C THR A 6 -11.73 -29.19 -0.98
N ILE A 7 -11.77 -28.24 -0.06
CA ILE A 7 -12.65 -28.30 1.11
C ILE A 7 -14.06 -28.09 0.56
N ASP A 8 -14.84 -29.17 0.50
CA ASP A 8 -16.27 -29.13 0.21
C ASP A 8 -16.96 -28.20 1.21
N ALA A 9 -17.58 -27.14 0.69
CA ALA A 9 -18.43 -26.22 1.45
C ALA A 9 -19.81 -26.84 1.78
N ASP A 10 -20.12 -28.03 1.26
CA ASP A 10 -21.40 -28.73 1.41
C ASP A 10 -21.44 -29.80 2.52
N ALA A 11 -20.35 -29.98 3.28
CA ALA A 11 -20.28 -30.99 4.34
C ALA A 11 -20.70 -30.52 5.75
N ASP A 12 -21.17 -29.27 5.92
CA ASP A 12 -21.63 -28.73 7.22
C ASP A 12 -23.17 -28.76 7.33
N GLN A 13 -23.77 -29.95 7.20
CA GLN A 13 -25.13 -30.14 7.74
C GLN A 13 -25.06 -30.09 9.28
N PRO A 14 -25.82 -29.21 9.95
CA PRO A 14 -25.70 -29.00 11.38
C PRO A 14 -26.19 -30.24 12.14
N SER A 15 -25.26 -30.95 12.78
CA SER A 15 -25.59 -31.93 13.83
C SER A 15 -26.41 -31.25 14.94
N ALA A 16 -27.43 -31.94 15.44
CA ALA A 16 -28.42 -31.42 16.40
C ALA A 16 -27.77 -30.52 17.48
N ALA A 17 -28.19 -29.26 17.50
CA ALA A 17 -27.61 -28.25 18.38
C ALA A 17 -27.87 -28.58 19.85
N LEU A 18 -26.81 -28.77 20.62
CA LEU A 18 -26.87 -28.93 22.06
C LEU A 18 -26.98 -27.56 22.74
N ARG A 19 -27.72 -27.52 23.86
CA ARG A 19 -27.79 -26.35 24.74
C ARG A 19 -26.38 -25.93 25.15
N PHE A 20 -26.10 -24.63 25.15
CA PHE A 20 -24.75 -24.09 25.33
C PHE A 20 -24.15 -24.45 26.72
N ASP A 21 -22.95 -25.05 26.74
CA ASP A 21 -22.15 -25.40 27.93
C ASP A 21 -20.88 -24.53 27.98
N PRO A 22 -20.75 -23.61 28.96
CA PRO A 22 -19.64 -22.65 28.98
C PRO A 22 -18.28 -23.33 29.19
N ARG A 23 -18.25 -24.56 29.72
CA ARG A 23 -17.00 -25.32 29.97
C ARG A 23 -16.41 -25.92 28.70
N ARG A 24 -17.23 -26.12 27.67
CA ARG A 24 -16.83 -26.70 26.38
C ARG A 24 -16.60 -25.64 25.30
N HIS A 25 -16.79 -24.37 25.67
CA HIS A 25 -16.70 -23.27 24.73
C HIS A 25 -15.25 -22.92 24.39
N ARG A 26 -14.97 -22.78 23.09
CA ARG A 26 -13.67 -22.32 22.60
C ARG A 26 -13.46 -20.85 22.94
N ARG A 27 -12.44 -20.57 23.77
CA ARG A 27 -11.94 -19.20 23.94
C ARG A 27 -11.28 -18.70 22.66
N ILE A 28 -11.61 -17.48 22.28
CA ILE A 28 -10.99 -16.77 21.16
C ILE A 28 -10.00 -15.77 21.78
N PRO A 29 -8.70 -15.79 21.41
CA PRO A 29 -7.73 -14.81 21.90
C PRO A 29 -8.20 -13.37 21.64
N GLY A 30 -8.10 -12.50 22.65
CA GLY A 30 -8.53 -11.10 22.56
C GLY A 30 -10.04 -10.87 22.75
N LEU A 31 -10.82 -11.91 23.07
CA LEU A 31 -12.27 -11.85 23.25
C LEU A 31 -12.69 -12.47 24.58
N PHE A 32 -13.28 -11.66 25.45
CA PHE A 32 -13.83 -12.07 26.72
C PHE A 32 -15.32 -12.43 26.59
N ASP A 33 -15.67 -13.67 26.90
CA ASP A 33 -17.05 -14.16 26.86
C ASP A 33 -17.74 -13.99 28.22
N LEU A 34 -18.81 -13.18 28.26
CA LEU A 34 -19.61 -12.96 29.47
C LEU A 34 -21.02 -13.54 29.31
N TRP A 35 -21.38 -14.50 30.17
CA TRP A 35 -22.72 -15.07 30.20
C TRP A 35 -23.66 -14.22 31.05
N LEU A 36 -24.73 -13.74 30.42
CA LEU A 36 -25.86 -13.09 31.09
C LEU A 36 -27.17 -13.83 30.76
N ALA A 37 -28.16 -13.77 31.66
CA ALA A 37 -29.49 -14.31 31.44
C ALA A 37 -30.55 -13.22 31.61
N PRO A 38 -31.72 -13.31 30.94
CA PRO A 38 -32.87 -12.46 31.25
C PRO A 38 -33.42 -12.79 32.64
N GLY A 39 -33.57 -11.77 33.49
CA GLY A 39 -34.23 -11.86 34.79
C GLY A 39 -35.76 -11.67 34.69
N GLY A 40 -36.49 -11.95 35.77
CA GLY A 40 -37.96 -11.91 35.77
C GLY A 40 -38.59 -10.53 35.49
N ARG A 41 -37.82 -9.45 35.57
CA ARG A 41 -38.24 -8.08 35.22
C ARG A 41 -37.69 -7.60 33.87
N GLY A 42 -37.16 -8.51 33.05
CA GLY A 42 -36.55 -8.19 31.76
C GLY A 42 -35.13 -7.61 31.82
N GLY A 43 -34.60 -7.26 33.00
CA GLY A 43 -33.19 -6.88 33.15
C GLY A 43 -32.23 -8.07 33.06
N LEU A 44 -30.96 -7.84 32.72
CA LEU A 44 -29.97 -8.91 32.65
C LEU A 44 -29.39 -9.25 34.03
N VAL A 45 -29.18 -10.54 34.29
CA VAL A 45 -28.68 -11.08 35.56
C VAL A 45 -27.54 -12.06 35.33
N LEU A 46 -26.70 -12.29 36.34
CA LEU A 46 -25.80 -13.43 36.33
C LEU A 46 -26.61 -14.71 36.60
N PRO A 47 -26.39 -15.83 35.88
CA PRO A 47 -27.10 -17.08 36.16
C PRO A 47 -26.97 -17.57 37.61
N ALA A 48 -25.82 -17.32 38.25
CA ALA A 48 -25.58 -17.68 39.64
C ALA A 48 -26.24 -16.73 40.67
N LYS A 49 -26.77 -15.59 40.23
CA LYS A 49 -27.40 -14.55 41.06
C LYS A 49 -28.64 -13.96 40.34
N PRO A 50 -29.70 -14.77 40.13
CA PRO A 50 -30.82 -14.40 39.26
C PRO A 50 -31.69 -13.25 39.80
N ASP A 51 -31.61 -12.95 41.09
CA ASP A 51 -32.46 -11.92 41.73
C ASP A 51 -31.89 -10.51 41.65
N ARG A 52 -30.68 -10.33 41.09
CA ARG A 52 -29.98 -9.05 41.04
C ARG A 52 -29.75 -8.58 39.59
N PRO A 53 -30.58 -7.69 39.05
CA PRO A 53 -30.33 -7.10 37.74
C PRO A 53 -29.02 -6.33 37.75
N LEU A 54 -28.29 -6.40 36.64
CA LEU A 54 -27.01 -5.75 36.44
C LEU A 54 -27.22 -4.41 35.72
N THR A 55 -26.52 -3.39 36.22
CA THR A 55 -26.33 -2.11 35.53
C THR A 55 -25.12 -2.18 34.61
N ALA A 56 -24.95 -1.20 33.71
CA ALA A 56 -23.79 -1.13 32.83
C ALA A 56 -22.47 -1.11 33.61
N ARG A 57 -22.41 -0.33 34.70
CA ARG A 57 -21.26 -0.28 35.60
C ARG A 57 -20.97 -1.64 36.25
N ALA A 58 -22.00 -2.36 36.71
CA ALA A 58 -21.80 -3.69 37.29
C ALA A 58 -21.28 -4.71 36.26
N ILE A 59 -21.74 -4.62 35.01
CA ILE A 59 -21.22 -5.44 33.90
C ILE A 59 -19.76 -5.09 33.61
N THR A 60 -19.44 -3.80 33.50
CA THR A 60 -18.09 -3.27 33.30
C THR A 60 -17.13 -3.79 34.39
N ASP A 61 -17.51 -3.66 35.66
CA ASP A 61 -16.71 -4.14 36.78
C ASP A 61 -16.50 -5.67 36.75
N LEU A 62 -17.47 -6.43 36.24
CA LEU A 62 -17.32 -7.89 36.06
C LEU A 62 -16.31 -8.22 34.97
N VAL A 63 -16.35 -7.50 33.84
CA VAL A 63 -15.39 -7.66 32.73
C VAL A 63 -13.99 -7.31 33.22
N LEU A 64 -13.79 -6.14 33.83
CA LEU A 64 -12.47 -5.68 34.29
C LEU A 64 -11.83 -6.59 35.33
N ARG A 65 -12.63 -7.26 36.18
CA ARG A 65 -12.11 -8.23 37.17
C ARG A 65 -11.75 -9.59 36.58
N SER A 66 -12.31 -9.96 35.43
CA SER A 66 -12.30 -11.35 34.96
C SER A 66 -11.66 -11.54 33.58
N GLY A 67 -11.60 -10.49 32.77
CA GLY A 67 -10.97 -10.45 31.45
C GLY A 67 -9.66 -9.68 31.44
N GLU A 68 -8.96 -9.71 30.31
CA GLU A 68 -7.80 -8.85 30.13
C GLU A 68 -8.23 -7.42 29.76
N ALA A 69 -7.45 -6.42 30.17
CA ALA A 69 -7.78 -5.01 29.98
C ALA A 69 -7.87 -4.56 28.51
N ALA A 70 -7.50 -5.43 27.56
CA ALA A 70 -7.56 -5.15 26.14
C ALA A 70 -8.49 -6.12 25.39
N ASP A 71 -9.31 -6.93 26.07
CA ASP A 71 -10.24 -7.86 25.42
C ASP A 71 -11.54 -7.15 24.98
N ASP A 72 -12.00 -7.44 23.77
CA ASP A 72 -13.37 -7.07 23.35
C ASP A 72 -14.32 -8.02 24.08
N VAL A 73 -15.57 -7.63 24.26
CA VAL A 73 -16.52 -8.43 25.04
C VAL A 73 -17.54 -9.08 24.12
N ARG A 74 -17.81 -10.37 24.29
CA ARG A 74 -18.96 -11.02 23.68
C ARG A 74 -19.95 -11.43 24.75
N ILE A 75 -21.16 -10.88 24.67
CA ILE A 75 -22.22 -11.18 25.62
C ILE A 75 -22.99 -12.40 25.14
N LEU A 76 -22.89 -13.47 25.92
CA LEU A 76 -23.60 -14.71 25.69
C LEU A 76 -24.97 -14.65 26.38
N THR A 77 -25.90 -13.94 25.76
CA THR A 77 -27.33 -13.91 26.11
C THR A 77 -28.16 -14.08 24.86
N ASP A 78 -29.32 -14.74 24.97
CA ASP A 78 -30.31 -14.75 23.91
C ASP A 78 -30.92 -13.34 23.75
N ASP A 79 -31.37 -13.00 22.54
CA ASP A 79 -31.94 -11.69 22.20
C ASP A 79 -31.12 -10.48 22.68
N GLY A 80 -29.78 -10.55 22.64
CA GLY A 80 -28.90 -9.53 23.21
C GLY A 80 -29.16 -8.11 22.71
N ALA A 81 -29.57 -7.97 21.45
CA ALA A 81 -29.95 -6.69 20.85
C ALA A 81 -31.09 -5.96 21.57
N ARG A 82 -31.92 -6.65 22.38
CA ARG A 82 -32.95 -6.00 23.21
C ARG A 82 -32.36 -5.11 24.31
N HIS A 83 -31.08 -5.27 24.61
CA HIS A 83 -30.34 -4.51 25.62
C HIS A 83 -29.27 -3.61 24.99
N ALA A 84 -29.47 -3.19 23.74
CA ALA A 84 -28.48 -2.40 23.00
C ALA A 84 -28.06 -1.11 23.74
N ASP A 85 -29.00 -0.38 24.36
CA ASP A 85 -28.69 0.85 25.11
C ASP A 85 -27.78 0.58 26.30
N LEU A 86 -28.10 -0.47 27.08
CA LEU A 86 -27.28 -0.92 28.20
C LEU A 86 -25.86 -1.30 27.73
N PHE A 87 -25.74 -2.06 26.65
CA PHE A 87 -24.45 -2.47 26.13
C PHE A 87 -23.69 -1.35 25.42
N SER A 88 -24.38 -0.35 24.88
CA SER A 88 -23.78 0.89 24.39
C SER A 88 -23.09 1.66 25.52
N GLU A 89 -23.73 1.75 26.68
CA GLU A 89 -23.14 2.33 27.90
C GLU A 89 -21.93 1.51 28.38
N VAL A 90 -22.03 0.17 28.41
CA VAL A 90 -20.89 -0.70 28.76
C VAL A 90 -19.72 -0.52 27.77
N ALA A 91 -20.00 -0.43 26.47
CA ALA A 91 -18.98 -0.20 25.44
C ALA A 91 -18.28 1.15 25.66
N GLY A 92 -19.05 2.19 26.00
CA GLY A 92 -18.51 3.51 26.39
C GLY A 92 -17.59 3.44 27.61
N LEU A 93 -18.02 2.76 28.68
CA LEU A 93 -17.25 2.62 29.92
C LEU A 93 -15.96 1.81 29.75
N LEU A 94 -15.97 0.78 28.89
CA LEU A 94 -14.80 -0.05 28.60
C LEU A 94 -13.90 0.53 27.51
N ALA A 95 -14.41 1.44 26.67
CA ALA A 95 -13.78 1.85 25.41
C ALA A 95 -13.44 0.65 24.49
N HIS A 96 -14.30 -0.37 24.48
CA HIS A 96 -14.14 -1.61 23.71
C HIS A 96 -15.37 -1.97 22.90
N ASP A 97 -15.19 -2.80 21.87
CA ASP A 97 -16.30 -3.33 21.09
C ASP A 97 -17.04 -4.43 21.88
N ILE A 98 -18.37 -4.43 21.79
CA ILE A 98 -19.23 -5.45 22.42
C ILE A 98 -20.01 -6.20 21.35
N LEU A 99 -19.85 -7.52 21.30
CA LEU A 99 -20.58 -8.42 20.42
C LEU A 99 -21.83 -8.94 21.13
N VAL A 100 -23.00 -8.76 20.52
CA VAL A 100 -24.29 -9.23 21.07
C VAL A 100 -25.07 -10.02 20.01
N SER A 101 -25.93 -10.93 20.47
CA SER A 101 -26.80 -11.70 19.58
C SER A 101 -27.95 -10.83 19.04
N PRO A 102 -28.37 -10.96 17.76
CA PRO A 102 -29.50 -10.21 17.22
C PRO A 102 -30.83 -10.51 17.92
N LYS A 103 -31.82 -9.63 17.75
CA LYS A 103 -33.20 -9.89 18.19
C LYS A 103 -33.78 -11.10 17.45
N GLY A 104 -34.53 -11.94 18.15
CA GLY A 104 -35.12 -13.17 17.63
C GLY A 104 -34.17 -14.37 17.65
N THR A 105 -32.97 -14.24 18.22
CA THR A 105 -31.95 -15.30 18.18
C THR A 105 -31.70 -15.94 19.54
N GLU A 106 -31.33 -17.23 19.50
CA GLU A 106 -30.79 -17.97 20.64
C GLU A 106 -29.35 -18.39 20.37
N ILE A 107 -28.52 -18.47 21.42
CA ILE A 107 -27.12 -18.86 21.29
C ILE A 107 -27.00 -20.38 21.39
N ARG A 108 -26.44 -20.99 20.35
CA ARG A 108 -26.16 -22.43 20.29
C ARG A 108 -24.67 -22.71 20.18
N GLN A 109 -24.28 -23.93 20.51
CA GLN A 109 -22.94 -24.44 20.23
C GLN A 109 -22.86 -25.04 18.82
N HIS A 110 -21.90 -24.59 18.04
CA HIS A 110 -21.62 -25.10 16.71
C HIS A 110 -20.15 -25.51 16.57
N GLY A 111 -19.90 -26.72 16.09
CA GLY A 111 -18.54 -27.26 15.93
C GLY A 111 -18.58 -28.71 15.49
N ARG A 112 -17.45 -29.22 14.96
CA ARG A 112 -17.32 -30.64 14.62
C ARG A 112 -17.38 -31.50 15.87
N GLN A 113 -17.95 -32.70 15.74
CA GLN A 113 -17.98 -33.68 16.80
C GLN A 113 -16.55 -33.97 17.31
N GLY A 114 -16.29 -33.73 18.59
CA GLY A 114 -14.96 -33.87 19.21
C GLY A 114 -14.01 -32.67 19.05
N GLY A 115 -14.44 -31.60 18.38
CA GLY A 115 -13.70 -30.33 18.26
C GLY A 115 -14.16 -29.27 19.28
N PRO A 116 -13.43 -28.14 19.37
CA PRO A 116 -13.82 -27.02 20.22
C PRO A 116 -15.09 -26.36 19.68
N MET A 117 -16.09 -26.15 20.55
CA MET A 117 -17.42 -25.64 20.17
C MET A 117 -17.45 -24.10 20.16
N HIS A 118 -17.99 -23.51 19.10
CA HIS A 118 -18.19 -22.07 18.95
C HIS A 118 -19.59 -21.65 19.39
N ALA A 119 -19.73 -20.46 19.97
CA ALA A 119 -21.02 -19.83 20.25
C ALA A 119 -21.50 -19.15 18.96
N VAL A 120 -22.71 -19.48 18.52
CA VAL A 120 -23.30 -18.96 17.27
C VAL A 120 -24.76 -18.55 17.55
N PRO A 121 -25.20 -17.34 17.15
CA PRO A 121 -26.59 -16.95 17.22
C PRO A 121 -27.38 -17.66 16.12
N PHE A 122 -28.50 -18.29 16.49
CA PHE A 122 -29.44 -18.89 15.55
C PHE A 122 -30.79 -18.19 15.66
N ASP A 123 -31.36 -17.87 14.50
CA ASP A 123 -32.75 -17.43 14.39
C ASP A 123 -33.67 -18.53 14.92
N ARG A 124 -34.51 -18.21 15.91
CA ARG A 124 -35.38 -19.21 16.55
C ARG A 124 -36.44 -19.77 15.61
N GLU A 125 -36.92 -18.96 14.68
CA GLU A 125 -37.99 -19.36 13.74
C GLU A 125 -37.40 -20.04 12.51
N ALA A 126 -36.40 -19.40 11.88
CA ALA A 126 -35.82 -19.88 10.63
C ALA A 126 -34.77 -20.99 10.84
N GLY A 127 -34.22 -21.12 12.05
CA GLY A 127 -33.17 -22.09 12.38
C GLY A 127 -31.83 -21.84 11.68
N ASN A 128 -31.65 -20.68 11.02
CA ASN A 128 -30.41 -20.30 10.35
C ASN A 128 -29.48 -19.49 11.28
N SER A 129 -28.18 -19.57 11.04
CA SER A 129 -27.21 -18.76 11.78
C SER A 129 -27.34 -17.28 11.41
N ARG A 130 -27.24 -16.38 12.40
CA ARG A 130 -27.18 -14.93 12.20
C ARG A 130 -25.85 -14.38 12.67
N ASP A 131 -25.41 -13.28 12.07
CA ASP A 131 -24.18 -12.61 12.50
C ASP A 131 -24.39 -11.86 13.82
N TRP A 132 -23.35 -11.87 14.66
CA TRP A 132 -23.26 -11.04 15.85
C TRP A 132 -23.36 -9.55 15.48
N LEU A 133 -24.09 -8.77 16.28
CA LEU A 133 -24.08 -7.32 16.19
C LEU A 133 -22.90 -6.78 16.98
N VAL A 134 -22.16 -5.85 16.39
CA VAL A 134 -21.06 -5.15 17.06
C VAL A 134 -21.55 -3.80 17.54
N ILE A 135 -21.62 -3.62 18.85
CA ILE A 135 -21.89 -2.35 19.52
C ILE A 135 -20.53 -1.71 19.81
N GLN A 136 -20.28 -0.55 19.22
CA GLN A 136 -19.05 0.21 19.43
C GLN A 136 -19.26 1.27 20.51
N PRO A 137 -18.21 1.73 21.18
CA PRO A 137 -18.32 2.87 22.10
C PRO A 137 -18.87 4.09 21.34
N PRO A 138 -19.90 4.79 21.84
CA PRO A 138 -20.59 5.85 21.10
C PRO A 138 -19.67 6.92 20.50
N ASP A 139 -18.70 7.40 21.30
CA ASP A 139 -17.75 8.44 20.90
C ASP A 139 -16.66 7.94 19.94
N LEU A 140 -16.56 6.63 19.74
CA LEU A 140 -15.54 5.94 18.94
C LEU A 140 -16.17 5.10 17.81
N ALA A 141 -17.47 5.27 17.56
CA ALA A 141 -18.19 4.52 16.55
C ALA A 141 -17.73 4.91 15.13
N THR A 142 -17.43 3.92 14.30
CA THR A 142 -16.95 4.10 12.93
C THR A 142 -17.39 2.94 12.03
N PRO A 143 -17.52 3.17 10.72
CA PRO A 143 -17.74 2.11 9.74
C PRO A 143 -16.47 1.26 9.46
N LEU A 144 -15.33 1.60 10.06
CA LEU A 144 -14.09 0.88 9.84
C LEU A 144 -14.14 -0.52 10.49
N PRO A 145 -13.41 -1.50 9.92
CA PRO A 145 -13.45 -2.87 10.43
C PRO A 145 -12.97 -2.96 11.88
N GLY A 146 -13.64 -3.79 12.68
CA GLY A 146 -13.20 -4.18 14.03
C GLY A 146 -12.10 -5.24 14.05
N TRP A 147 -11.68 -5.65 15.24
CA TRP A 147 -10.62 -6.66 15.43
C TRP A 147 -11.03 -8.04 14.92
N PHE A 148 -12.32 -8.35 15.09
CA PHE A 148 -12.91 -9.61 14.67
C PHE A 148 -13.67 -9.45 13.35
N THR A 149 -13.66 -10.51 12.55
CA THR A 149 -14.63 -10.73 11.48
C THR A 149 -15.75 -11.60 12.01
N VAL A 150 -16.98 -11.25 11.64
CA VAL A 150 -18.18 -12.02 11.93
C VAL A 150 -18.74 -12.50 10.60
N GLU A 151 -18.86 -13.81 10.44
CA GLU A 151 -19.39 -14.42 9.23
C GLU A 151 -20.15 -15.70 9.58
N ARG A 152 -21.42 -15.79 9.17
CA ARG A 152 -22.34 -16.90 9.49
C ARG A 152 -22.43 -17.17 11.00
N GLY A 153 -22.44 -16.10 11.79
CA GLY A 153 -22.47 -16.14 13.24
C GLY A 153 -21.19 -16.65 13.91
N LEU A 154 -20.12 -16.91 13.15
CA LEU A 154 -18.81 -17.25 13.69
C LEU A 154 -17.97 -15.98 13.88
N VAL A 155 -17.46 -15.79 15.10
CA VAL A 155 -16.48 -14.75 15.41
C VAL A 155 -15.09 -15.32 15.19
N ARG A 156 -14.27 -14.64 14.40
CA ARG A 156 -12.86 -15.00 14.14
C ARG A 156 -11.99 -13.77 14.25
N PRO A 157 -10.81 -13.85 14.89
CA PRO A 157 -9.84 -12.76 14.80
C PRO A 157 -9.44 -12.62 13.34
N ARG A 158 -9.22 -11.38 12.89
CA ARG A 158 -8.55 -11.15 11.61
C ARG A 158 -7.14 -11.76 11.65
N THR A 159 -6.47 -11.78 10.51
CA THR A 159 -5.11 -12.36 10.42
C THR A 159 -4.14 -11.36 9.84
N GLY A 160 -2.85 -11.52 10.18
CA GLY A 160 -1.79 -10.62 9.74
C GLY A 160 -1.67 -9.37 10.62
N VAL A 161 -0.95 -8.38 10.09
CA VAL A 161 -0.71 -7.09 10.75
C VAL A 161 -2.03 -6.35 10.93
N VAL A 162 -2.17 -5.68 12.08
CA VAL A 162 -3.32 -4.83 12.37
C VAL A 162 -3.19 -3.54 11.57
N GLY A 163 -3.92 -3.47 10.46
CA GLY A 163 -3.97 -2.31 9.57
C GLY A 163 -5.40 -1.85 9.34
N LEU A 164 -5.65 -0.57 9.56
CA LEU A 164 -6.92 0.09 9.25
C LEU A 164 -6.73 0.97 8.00
N PRO A 165 -7.59 0.84 6.98
CA PRO A 165 -7.42 1.58 5.75
C PRO A 165 -7.66 3.08 5.97
N LEU A 166 -6.84 3.92 5.33
CA LEU A 166 -7.05 5.36 5.18
C LEU A 166 -7.29 5.72 3.71
N HIS A 167 -7.86 6.89 3.46
CA HIS A 167 -7.90 7.49 2.12
C HIS A 167 -6.47 7.91 1.74
N GLY A 168 -5.76 7.01 1.05
CA GLY A 168 -4.35 7.21 0.69
C GLY A 168 -3.37 6.74 1.77
N GLY A 169 -3.67 5.67 2.51
CA GLY A 169 -2.74 5.23 3.55
C GLY A 169 -3.20 4.07 4.42
N VAL A 170 -2.55 3.90 5.56
CA VAL A 170 -2.90 2.89 6.56
C VAL A 170 -2.58 3.37 7.98
N VAL A 171 -3.45 3.04 8.94
CA VAL A 171 -3.13 3.11 10.36
C VAL A 171 -2.71 1.73 10.85
N LEU A 172 -1.46 1.62 11.28
CA LEU A 172 -0.96 0.46 11.99
C LEU A 172 -1.30 0.62 13.47
N ALA A 173 -1.81 -0.45 14.09
CA ALA A 173 -2.23 -0.42 15.49
C ALA A 173 -1.70 -1.64 16.26
N THR A 174 -1.85 -1.59 17.57
CA THR A 174 -1.69 -2.71 18.49
C THR A 174 -3.06 -3.09 19.04
N ARG A 175 -3.14 -4.17 19.82
CA ARG A 175 -4.39 -4.50 20.51
C ARG A 175 -4.82 -3.40 21.48
N ALA A 176 -3.87 -2.81 22.21
CA ALA A 176 -4.14 -1.85 23.27
C ALA A 176 -4.72 -0.52 22.79
N ASP A 177 -4.36 -0.07 21.58
CA ASP A 177 -4.77 1.23 21.04
C ASP A 177 -5.72 1.12 19.84
N PHE A 178 -6.19 -0.08 19.50
CA PHE A 178 -6.95 -0.35 18.29
C PHE A 178 -8.22 0.50 18.15
N VAL A 179 -9.06 0.55 19.19
CA VAL A 179 -10.36 1.23 19.15
C VAL A 179 -10.17 2.75 18.98
N THR A 180 -9.26 3.34 19.75
CA THR A 180 -8.91 4.77 19.65
C THR A 180 -8.29 5.09 18.30
N ARG A 181 -7.38 4.25 17.79
CA ARG A 181 -6.78 4.42 16.46
C ARG A 181 -7.81 4.31 15.35
N ARG A 182 -8.78 3.40 15.47
CA ARG A 182 -9.90 3.26 14.53
C ARG A 182 -10.78 4.51 14.48
N ALA A 183 -11.19 5.01 15.64
CA ALA A 183 -11.94 6.26 15.73
C ALA A 183 -11.19 7.43 15.08
N THR A 184 -9.90 7.55 15.40
CA THR A 184 -9.08 8.67 14.91
C THR A 184 -8.78 8.54 13.40
N ALA A 185 -8.59 7.32 12.89
CA ALA A 185 -8.46 7.04 11.47
C ALA A 185 -9.71 7.46 10.67
N HIS A 186 -10.91 7.21 11.21
CA HIS A 186 -12.16 7.61 10.55
C HIS A 186 -12.35 9.12 10.46
N ARG A 187 -11.79 9.88 11.42
CA ARG A 187 -11.85 11.35 11.43
C ARG A 187 -10.87 11.99 10.46
N LEU A 188 -9.83 11.27 10.01
CA LEU A 188 -8.87 11.78 9.04
C LEU A 188 -9.52 11.84 7.64
N GLY A 189 -9.38 12.99 6.99
CA GLY A 189 -9.88 13.26 5.65
C GLY A 189 -8.98 12.67 4.57
N THR A 190 -9.32 12.95 3.32
CA THR A 190 -8.47 12.60 2.17
C THR A 190 -7.24 13.49 2.18
N ALA A 191 -6.05 12.88 2.17
CA ALA A 191 -4.80 13.62 2.04
C ALA A 191 -4.69 14.25 0.62
N PRO A 192 -3.90 15.32 0.45
CA PRO A 192 -3.56 15.84 -0.88
C PRO A 192 -3.03 14.73 -1.80
N ASP A 193 -3.27 14.86 -3.10
CA ASP A 193 -2.82 13.89 -4.10
C ASP A 193 -1.32 13.62 -3.99
N GLY A 194 -0.94 12.33 -3.99
CA GLY A 194 0.45 11.90 -3.86
C GLY A 194 0.99 11.79 -2.42
N LEU A 195 0.27 12.27 -1.41
CA LEU A 195 0.66 12.12 0.00
C LEU A 195 0.09 10.84 0.61
N VAL A 196 0.96 9.87 0.91
CA VAL A 196 0.60 8.65 1.62
C VAL A 196 0.69 8.89 3.13
N THR A 197 -0.36 8.61 3.90
CA THR A 197 -0.32 8.72 5.37
C THR A 197 -0.17 7.35 6.04
N VAL A 198 0.83 7.19 6.89
CA VAL A 198 1.01 5.99 7.72
C VAL A 198 0.99 6.38 9.19
N ALA A 199 -0.03 5.95 9.92
CA ALA A 199 -0.04 6.12 11.37
C ALA A 199 0.61 4.92 12.05
N VAL A 200 1.54 5.17 12.97
CA VAL A 200 2.31 4.12 13.63
C VAL A 200 2.76 4.58 15.02
N THR A 201 2.90 3.66 15.96
CA THR A 201 3.44 3.97 17.30
C THR A 201 4.96 3.86 17.23
N ALA A 202 5.68 4.84 17.77
CA ALA A 202 7.13 4.75 17.93
C ALA A 202 7.47 4.23 19.34
N ARG A 203 8.39 3.25 19.42
CA ARG A 203 8.86 2.70 20.71
C ARG A 203 10.20 2.01 20.53
N ALA A 204 11.08 2.08 21.53
CA ALA A 204 12.39 1.44 21.53
C ALA A 204 13.20 1.79 20.26
N GLY A 205 13.13 3.06 19.83
CA GLY A 205 13.83 3.56 18.64
C GLY A 205 13.34 3.04 17.29
N GLY A 206 12.18 2.36 17.24
CA GLY A 206 11.60 1.84 16.00
C GLY A 206 10.07 1.96 15.95
N PHE A 207 9.43 1.19 15.06
CA PHE A 207 8.01 1.27 14.78
C PHE A 207 7.25 0.08 15.36
N LEU A 208 6.46 0.28 16.42
CA LEU A 208 5.66 -0.75 17.06
C LEU A 208 4.42 -1.08 16.22
N VAL A 209 4.29 -2.35 15.84
CA VAL A 209 3.18 -2.86 15.03
C VAL A 209 2.65 -4.14 15.64
N GLY A 210 1.33 -4.23 15.80
CA GLY A 210 0.65 -5.43 16.27
C GLY A 210 0.19 -6.36 15.14
N ASP A 211 -0.08 -7.61 15.49
CA ASP A 211 -0.89 -8.52 14.68
C ASP A 211 -2.23 -8.82 15.36
N TYR A 212 -3.19 -9.32 14.57
CA TYR A 212 -4.51 -9.67 15.08
C TYR A 212 -4.52 -10.90 16.01
N GLY A 213 -3.38 -11.58 16.16
CA GLY A 213 -3.17 -12.60 17.19
C GLY A 213 -2.81 -12.02 18.56
N GLY A 214 -2.67 -10.69 18.67
CA GLY A 214 -2.31 -9.98 19.90
C GLY A 214 -0.81 -9.85 20.10
N THR A 215 0.03 -10.35 19.18
CA THR A 215 1.48 -10.17 19.29
C THR A 215 1.89 -8.78 18.80
N GLN A 216 2.99 -8.26 19.32
CA GLN A 216 3.52 -6.95 18.96
C GLN A 216 5.01 -7.08 18.65
N ARG A 217 5.48 -6.27 17.70
CA ARG A 217 6.89 -6.22 17.32
C ARG A 217 7.31 -4.81 16.95
N VAL A 218 8.54 -4.46 17.33
CA VAL A 218 9.21 -3.23 16.88
C VAL A 218 9.91 -3.51 15.55
N TYR A 219 9.55 -2.74 14.53
CA TYR A 219 10.06 -2.82 13.17
C TYR A 219 11.10 -1.72 12.93
N ARG A 220 12.14 -2.10 12.18
CA ARG A 220 13.11 -1.18 11.59
C ARG A 220 12.54 -0.51 10.33
N GLY A 221 13.19 0.54 9.83
CA GLY A 221 12.77 1.28 8.64
C GLY A 221 12.59 0.39 7.41
N ASP A 222 13.55 -0.50 7.13
CA ASP A 222 13.53 -1.45 6.02
C ASP A 222 12.41 -2.52 6.16
N GLN A 223 12.15 -2.94 7.40
CA GLN A 223 11.12 -3.92 7.72
C GLN A 223 9.72 -3.30 7.65
N LEU A 224 9.56 -2.04 8.11
CA LEU A 224 8.32 -1.29 7.95
C LEU A 224 8.06 -1.04 6.46
N ALA A 225 9.06 -0.64 5.68
CA ALA A 225 8.95 -0.53 4.22
C ALA A 225 8.46 -1.82 3.57
N ALA A 226 8.89 -2.98 4.08
CA ALA A 226 8.43 -4.28 3.61
C ALA A 226 6.95 -4.55 3.92
N LEU A 227 6.44 -4.09 5.07
CA LEU A 227 5.03 -4.18 5.44
C LEU A 227 4.17 -3.25 4.60
N LEU A 228 4.68 -2.06 4.29
CA LEU A 228 4.00 -1.05 3.48
C LEU A 228 4.14 -1.31 1.97
N GLY A 229 4.65 -2.47 1.55
CA GLY A 229 4.97 -2.76 0.15
C GLY A 229 3.76 -2.78 -0.80
N ASP A 230 2.54 -2.77 -0.26
CA ASP A 230 1.31 -2.62 -1.02
C ASP A 230 0.94 -1.14 -1.25
N LEU A 231 1.56 -0.19 -0.54
CA LEU A 231 1.32 1.23 -0.77
C LEU A 231 2.19 1.76 -1.94
N PRO A 232 1.71 2.73 -2.72
CA PRO A 232 2.44 3.30 -3.85
C PRO A 232 3.51 4.30 -3.39
N LEU A 233 4.51 3.84 -2.64
CA LEU A 233 5.47 4.74 -1.95
C LEU A 233 6.61 5.27 -2.83
N TYR A 234 6.93 4.61 -3.94
CA TYR A 234 8.11 4.97 -4.72
C TYR A 234 7.95 6.32 -5.42
N GLY A 235 8.80 7.29 -5.06
CA GLY A 235 8.73 8.66 -5.57
C GLY A 235 7.57 9.48 -5.00
N SER A 236 6.82 8.96 -4.03
CA SER A 236 5.74 9.68 -3.37
C SER A 236 6.23 10.42 -2.13
N ASP A 237 5.35 11.22 -1.52
CA ASP A 237 5.54 11.73 -0.17
C ASP A 237 4.85 10.78 0.83
N LEU A 238 5.53 10.44 1.92
CA LEU A 238 5.04 9.57 2.99
C LEU A 238 5.00 10.35 4.30
N ARG A 239 3.82 10.68 4.80
CA ARG A 239 3.61 11.33 6.10
C ARG A 239 3.45 10.29 7.20
N LEU A 240 4.33 10.33 8.20
CA LEU A 240 4.20 9.52 9.41
C LEU A 240 3.38 10.24 10.46
N TRP A 241 2.24 9.64 10.81
CA TRP A 241 1.43 10.06 11.95
C TRP A 241 1.88 9.30 13.20
N LEU A 242 2.79 9.91 13.95
CA LEU A 242 3.38 9.34 15.16
C LEU A 242 3.58 10.39 16.24
N THR A 243 3.79 9.92 17.46
CA THR A 243 4.34 10.70 18.57
C THR A 243 5.76 10.21 18.81
N TRP A 244 6.73 11.12 18.84
CA TRP A 244 8.11 10.76 19.13
C TRP A 244 8.28 10.30 20.58
N PRO A 245 9.17 9.34 20.86
CA PRO A 245 9.56 9.02 22.23
C PRO A 245 10.23 10.22 22.89
N SER A 246 10.08 10.36 24.20
CA SER A 246 10.71 11.44 24.98
C SER A 246 12.22 11.21 25.18
N ASP A 247 12.69 9.96 25.13
CA ASP A 247 14.09 9.61 25.29
C ASP A 247 14.94 10.04 24.07
N PRO A 248 16.00 10.86 24.25
CA PRO A 248 16.84 11.32 23.15
C PRO A 248 17.54 10.21 22.37
N GLN A 249 17.93 9.10 23.01
CA GLN A 249 18.58 7.99 22.33
C GLN A 249 17.60 7.22 21.42
N GLU A 250 16.38 6.99 21.90
CA GLU A 250 15.30 6.47 21.06
C GLU A 250 14.96 7.41 19.90
N GLN A 251 14.96 8.74 20.12
CA GLN A 251 14.78 9.73 19.05
C GLN A 251 15.88 9.61 17.98
N GLN A 252 17.16 9.58 18.37
CA GLN A 252 18.26 9.42 17.41
C GLN A 252 18.14 8.12 16.60
N SER A 253 17.74 7.03 17.28
CA SER A 253 17.51 5.74 16.64
C SER A 253 16.37 5.81 15.63
N LEU A 254 15.24 6.42 15.99
CA LEU A 254 14.07 6.55 15.13
C LEU A 254 14.33 7.50 13.95
N VAL A 255 15.16 8.53 14.11
CA VAL A 255 15.68 9.36 12.99
C VAL A 255 16.42 8.48 11.97
N ALA A 256 17.30 7.59 12.42
CA ALA A 256 17.99 6.67 11.53
C ALA A 256 17.01 5.71 10.84
N GLN A 257 15.98 5.22 11.55
CA GLN A 257 14.94 4.37 10.96
C GLN A 257 14.06 5.12 9.94
N ALA A 258 13.76 6.40 10.14
CA ALA A 258 13.02 7.22 9.18
C ALA A 258 13.83 7.44 7.89
N ARG A 259 15.15 7.64 7.98
CA ARG A 259 16.05 7.67 6.82
C ARG A 259 16.09 6.33 6.08
N GLU A 260 16.27 5.24 6.82
CA GLU A 260 16.27 3.88 6.24
C GLU A 260 14.94 3.55 5.53
N LEU A 261 13.81 4.01 6.09
CA LEU A 261 12.49 3.92 5.48
C LEU A 261 12.41 4.73 4.18
N ALA A 262 12.89 5.97 4.17
CA ALA A 262 12.92 6.82 2.97
C ALA A 262 13.76 6.18 1.85
N GLU A 263 14.97 5.71 2.18
CA GLU A 263 15.85 5.03 1.24
C GLU A 263 15.23 3.76 0.67
N THR A 264 14.64 2.92 1.52
CA THR A 264 14.08 1.62 1.11
C THR A 264 12.82 1.77 0.26
N THR A 265 11.98 2.76 0.58
CA THR A 265 10.72 3.01 -0.14
C THR A 265 10.92 3.88 -1.38
N GLY A 266 11.96 4.70 -1.40
CA GLY A 266 12.14 5.77 -2.39
C GLY A 266 11.16 6.94 -2.21
N ALA A 267 10.48 7.01 -1.07
CA ALA A 267 9.57 8.11 -0.71
C ALA A 267 10.34 9.20 0.05
N THR A 268 9.89 10.45 -0.05
CA THR A 268 10.25 11.47 0.95
C THR A 268 9.40 11.22 2.20
N VAL A 269 10.05 10.89 3.33
CA VAL A 269 9.34 10.62 4.58
C VAL A 269 9.25 11.89 5.40
N TRP A 270 8.03 12.29 5.77
CA TRP A 270 7.74 13.45 6.60
C TRP A 270 7.36 13.02 8.01
N THR A 271 8.01 13.60 9.02
CA THR A 271 7.67 13.37 10.43
C THR A 271 7.49 14.71 11.16
N PRO A 272 6.78 14.75 12.30
CA PRO A 272 6.97 15.85 13.24
C PRO A 272 8.43 15.94 13.69
N PRO A 273 8.89 17.06 14.27
CA PRO A 273 10.26 17.16 14.81
C PRO A 273 10.50 16.16 15.95
N PRO A 274 11.75 15.70 16.20
CA PRO A 274 12.09 14.85 17.33
C PRO A 274 11.57 15.39 18.66
N GLY A 275 10.98 14.51 19.45
CA GLY A 275 10.28 14.85 20.70
C GLY A 275 8.88 15.45 20.51
N GLY A 276 8.47 15.76 19.27
CA GLY A 276 7.15 16.27 18.92
C GLY A 276 6.11 15.20 18.60
N SER A 277 4.95 15.64 18.08
CA SER A 277 3.84 14.76 17.71
C SER A 277 3.15 15.23 16.43
N ALA A 278 2.44 14.30 15.77
CA ALA A 278 1.50 14.63 14.72
C ALA A 278 0.08 14.45 15.26
N GLU A 279 -0.73 15.52 15.18
CA GLU A 279 -2.08 15.55 15.75
C GLU A 279 -3.12 15.93 14.72
N LEU A 280 -4.32 15.36 14.86
CA LEU A 280 -5.47 15.72 14.04
C LEU A 280 -5.97 17.10 14.44
N VAL A 281 -6.15 17.98 13.45
CA VAL A 281 -6.75 19.30 13.65
C VAL A 281 -8.26 19.18 13.59
N ASP A 282 -8.93 19.52 14.70
CA ASP A 282 -10.39 19.53 14.78
C ASP A 282 -10.99 20.41 13.68
N GLY A 283 -12.04 19.90 13.03
CA GLY A 283 -12.73 20.57 11.93
C GLY A 283 -12.06 20.50 10.55
N ARG A 284 -10.73 20.37 10.47
CA ARG A 284 -10.01 20.27 9.17
C ARG A 284 -9.80 18.85 8.67
N ARG A 285 -9.95 17.85 9.54
CA ARG A 285 -9.70 16.44 9.21
C ARG A 285 -8.31 16.20 8.61
N ASP A 286 -7.30 16.96 9.06
CA ASP A 286 -5.92 16.85 8.58
C ASP A 286 -4.93 16.89 9.76
N LEU A 287 -3.67 16.55 9.51
CA LEU A 287 -2.63 16.44 10.53
C LEU A 287 -1.74 17.68 10.57
N ARG A 288 -1.47 18.17 11.78
CA ARG A 288 -0.41 19.15 12.06
C ARG A 288 0.76 18.51 12.79
N ALA A 289 1.97 18.98 12.52
CA ALA A 289 3.14 18.69 13.35
C ALA A 289 3.21 19.68 14.52
N LEU A 290 3.52 19.14 15.70
CA LEU A 290 3.78 19.89 16.92
C LEU A 290 5.21 19.61 17.41
N ASP A 291 5.83 20.59 18.04
CA ASP A 291 7.09 20.43 18.77
C ASP A 291 6.86 19.73 20.13
N HIS A 292 7.96 19.47 20.86
CA HIS A 292 7.91 18.89 22.21
C HIS A 292 7.12 19.73 23.23
N ALA A 293 6.90 21.02 22.95
CA ALA A 293 6.12 21.93 23.78
C ALA A 293 4.65 22.01 23.33
N GLY A 294 4.23 21.21 22.35
CA GLY A 294 2.87 21.19 21.81
C GLY A 294 2.54 22.36 20.89
N ARG A 295 3.53 23.13 20.44
CA ARG A 295 3.33 24.27 19.53
C ARG A 295 3.45 23.82 18.08
N PRO A 296 2.69 24.40 17.13
CA PRO A 296 2.84 24.10 15.71
C PRO A 296 4.29 24.22 15.25
N ALA A 297 4.75 23.24 14.48
CA ALA A 297 6.15 23.13 14.05
C ALA A 297 6.28 22.69 12.59
N GLU A 298 7.49 22.83 12.06
CA GLU A 298 7.82 22.37 10.71
C GLU A 298 7.88 20.84 10.65
N TRP A 299 7.29 20.23 9.62
CA TRP A 299 7.50 18.83 9.32
C TRP A 299 8.92 18.61 8.79
N GLN A 300 9.59 17.58 9.31
CA GLN A 300 10.94 17.21 8.88
C GLN A 300 10.89 16.20 7.74
N ALA A 301 11.57 16.52 6.63
CA ALA A 301 11.70 15.65 5.47
C ALA A 301 12.98 14.80 5.53
N TYR A 302 12.82 13.48 5.48
CA TYR A 302 13.89 12.52 5.24
C TYR A 302 13.80 12.06 3.78
N ARG A 303 14.78 12.48 2.99
CA ARG A 303 14.80 12.25 1.55
C ARG A 303 15.72 11.08 1.21
N PRO A 304 15.34 10.22 0.24
CA PRO A 304 16.27 9.23 -0.28
C PRO A 304 17.39 9.95 -1.07
N PRO A 305 18.61 9.40 -1.11
CA PRO A 305 19.77 10.04 -1.73
C PRO A 305 19.61 10.25 -3.24
N PHE A 306 18.65 9.59 -3.87
CA PHE A 306 18.35 9.69 -5.30
C PHE A 306 17.15 10.58 -5.63
N ALA A 307 16.51 11.22 -4.65
CA ALA A 307 15.43 12.18 -4.93
C ALA A 307 16.02 13.46 -5.56
N ALA A 308 15.59 13.79 -6.78
CA ALA A 308 15.95 15.04 -7.44
C ALA A 308 15.04 16.21 -7.00
N GLY A 309 15.53 17.44 -7.16
CA GLY A 309 14.76 18.67 -6.96
C GLY A 309 14.49 19.02 -5.48
N PRO A 310 13.71 20.08 -5.20
CA PRO A 310 13.18 20.36 -3.86
C PRO A 310 12.02 19.43 -3.49
N PRO A 311 11.64 19.32 -2.19
CA PRO A 311 10.45 18.57 -1.78
C PRO A 311 9.17 19.12 -2.44
N ALA A 312 8.24 18.23 -2.80
CA ALA A 312 6.96 18.62 -3.42
C ALA A 312 5.97 19.23 -2.42
N LEU A 313 6.18 19.00 -1.13
CA LEU A 313 5.38 19.56 -0.04
C LEU A 313 6.18 20.58 0.76
N ARG A 314 5.46 21.47 1.44
CA ARG A 314 6.00 22.42 2.41
C ARG A 314 5.12 22.49 3.64
N THR A 315 5.69 22.92 4.76
CA THR A 315 4.93 23.12 6.01
C THR A 315 4.39 24.54 6.09
N THR A 316 3.14 24.69 6.52
CA THR A 316 2.55 25.99 6.84
C THR A 316 2.97 26.46 8.25
N PRO A 317 2.79 27.75 8.61
CA PRO A 317 3.03 28.23 9.98
C PRO A 317 2.17 27.54 11.05
N THR A 318 1.04 26.94 10.65
CA THR A 318 0.17 26.16 11.54
C THR A 318 0.57 24.68 11.60
N GLY A 319 1.73 24.31 11.06
CA GLY A 319 2.27 22.96 11.06
C GLY A 319 1.57 21.99 10.11
N LEU A 320 0.83 22.45 9.09
CA LEU A 320 0.18 21.57 8.11
C LEU A 320 1.10 21.30 6.92
N LEU A 321 1.01 20.10 6.33
CA LEU A 321 1.68 19.78 5.06
C LEU A 321 0.78 20.15 3.88
N VAL A 322 1.28 21.01 2.99
CA VAL A 322 0.57 21.44 1.77
C VAL A 322 1.48 21.31 0.56
N ALA A 323 0.88 21.14 -0.64
CA ALA A 323 1.65 21.13 -1.88
C ALA A 323 2.41 22.45 -2.06
N ALA A 324 3.68 22.37 -2.48
CA ALA A 324 4.52 23.55 -2.68
C ALA A 324 3.96 24.49 -3.77
N SER A 325 3.27 23.93 -4.77
CA SER A 325 2.59 24.68 -5.84
C SER A 325 1.34 25.45 -5.37
N ALA A 326 0.76 25.09 -4.22
CA ALA A 326 -0.53 25.63 -3.79
C ALA A 326 -0.51 27.10 -3.30
N GLY A 327 0.66 27.75 -3.22
CA GLY A 327 0.70 29.16 -2.81
C GLY A 327 1.63 30.02 -3.63
N LEU A 328 1.54 29.89 -4.95
CA LEU A 328 2.01 30.89 -5.90
C LEU A 328 0.85 31.63 -6.59
N SER A 329 -0.37 31.57 -6.06
CA SER A 329 -1.38 32.59 -6.36
C SER A 329 -0.99 33.89 -5.66
N VAL A 330 -0.05 34.63 -6.25
CA VAL A 330 0.13 36.04 -5.96
C VAL A 330 -1.17 36.71 -6.39
N THR A 331 -2.06 36.98 -5.44
CA THR A 331 -3.13 37.95 -5.66
C THR A 331 -2.43 39.29 -5.84
N VAL A 332 -2.12 39.64 -7.09
CA VAL A 332 -1.78 41.02 -7.45
C VAL A 332 -3.03 41.80 -7.14
N HIS A 333 -3.06 42.48 -6.00
CA HIS A 333 -4.01 43.55 -5.80
C HIS A 333 -3.81 44.51 -6.97
N PRO A 334 -4.80 44.68 -7.86
CA PRO A 334 -4.68 45.68 -8.89
C PRO A 334 -4.44 47.00 -8.17
N THR A 335 -3.28 47.61 -8.43
CA THR A 335 -2.96 48.95 -7.98
C THR A 335 -4.14 49.82 -8.39
N SER A 336 -4.82 50.42 -7.41
CA SER A 336 -5.93 51.33 -7.67
C SER A 336 -5.51 52.33 -8.76
N PRO A 337 -6.30 52.48 -9.85
CA PRO A 337 -6.03 53.54 -10.81
C PRO A 337 -6.13 54.89 -10.09
N PRO A 338 -5.32 55.89 -10.47
CA PRO A 338 -5.38 57.22 -9.89
C PRO A 338 -6.77 57.83 -10.07
N ASP A 339 -7.24 58.48 -9.01
CA ASP A 339 -8.50 59.23 -8.94
C ASP A 339 -8.74 60.03 -10.21
N THR A 340 -9.73 59.60 -10.99
CA THR A 340 -10.35 60.44 -12.01
C THR A 340 -11.69 60.85 -11.44
N GLU A 341 -11.77 62.12 -11.05
CA GLU A 341 -13.00 62.82 -10.72
C GLU A 341 -14.06 62.54 -11.78
N GLN A 342 -15.19 61.98 -11.36
CA GLN A 342 -16.44 62.04 -12.11
C GLN A 342 -17.60 62.42 -11.17
N PRO A 343 -18.60 63.13 -11.72
CA PRO A 343 -19.39 64.11 -11.00
C PRO A 343 -20.61 63.50 -10.33
N ASP A 344 -21.06 64.20 -9.29
CA ASP A 344 -22.36 64.03 -8.64
C ASP A 344 -23.48 63.75 -9.63
N THR A 345 -24.14 62.62 -9.46
CA THR A 345 -25.49 62.39 -9.99
C THR A 345 -26.33 61.79 -8.88
N GLU A 346 -27.23 62.62 -8.37
CA GLU A 346 -28.31 62.28 -7.45
C GLU A 346 -29.12 61.09 -7.99
N GLN A 347 -29.32 60.08 -7.15
CA GLN A 347 -30.47 59.17 -7.25
C GLN A 347 -30.95 58.72 -5.86
N PRO A 348 -32.25 58.40 -5.73
CA PRO A 348 -33.04 58.72 -4.55
C PRO A 348 -33.27 57.54 -3.60
N ASP A 349 -33.60 57.89 -2.36
CA ASP A 349 -34.13 57.04 -1.30
C ASP A 349 -35.28 56.14 -1.80
N VAL A 350 -35.12 54.83 -1.61
CA VAL A 350 -36.21 53.86 -1.63
C VAL A 350 -36.04 52.90 -0.44
N GLU A 351 -36.89 53.09 0.55
CA GLU A 351 -37.17 52.19 1.67
C GLU A 351 -37.54 50.78 1.19
N PRO A 352 -37.02 49.71 1.82
CA PRO A 352 -37.60 48.38 1.73
C PRO A 352 -38.66 48.15 2.83
N PRO A 353 -39.78 47.46 2.51
CA PRO A 353 -40.88 47.25 3.44
C PRO A 353 -40.65 46.07 4.39
N ASP A 354 -41.31 46.20 5.54
CA ASP A 354 -41.51 45.21 6.59
C ASP A 354 -42.02 43.86 6.06
N THR A 355 -41.48 42.76 6.58
CA THR A 355 -42.14 41.46 6.53
C THR A 355 -42.07 40.81 7.90
N GLU A 356 -43.27 40.69 8.48
CA GLU A 356 -43.62 40.07 9.75
C GLU A 356 -43.14 38.62 9.84
N GLN A 357 -42.50 38.27 10.96
CA GLN A 357 -42.30 36.89 11.41
C GLN A 357 -43.18 36.64 12.65
N PRO A 358 -43.97 35.54 12.70
CA PRO A 358 -44.84 35.28 13.83
C PRO A 358 -44.08 34.67 15.02
N MET A 359 -44.46 35.15 16.20
CA MET A 359 -44.15 34.63 17.53
C MET A 359 -44.80 33.26 17.79
N ALA A 360 -44.04 32.36 18.43
CA ALA A 360 -44.39 31.45 19.52
C ALA A 360 -43.12 30.59 19.79
N GLU A 361 -42.68 30.22 20.99
CA GLU A 361 -43.35 30.04 22.27
C GLU A 361 -42.29 29.98 23.38
N LEU A 362 -42.71 30.32 24.59
CA LEU A 362 -41.92 30.55 25.80
C LEU A 362 -41.36 29.28 26.47
N ALA A 363 -40.16 29.46 27.02
CA ALA A 363 -39.69 29.04 28.35
C ALA A 363 -39.69 27.55 28.75
N LEU A 364 -38.50 27.06 29.12
CA LEU A 364 -38.13 26.59 30.46
C LEU A 364 -36.65 26.19 30.49
N GLN A 365 -35.81 27.00 31.15
CA GLN A 365 -34.44 26.62 31.52
C GLN A 365 -34.43 26.19 33.00
N PRO A 366 -33.76 25.08 33.35
CA PRO A 366 -33.15 24.93 34.65
C PRO A 366 -31.64 25.20 34.56
N THR A 367 -31.21 26.21 35.30
CA THR A 367 -29.83 26.44 35.72
C THR A 367 -29.37 25.27 36.59
N VAL A 368 -28.36 24.51 36.13
CA VAL A 368 -27.59 23.61 36.99
C VAL A 368 -26.17 24.15 37.07
N THR A 369 -25.84 24.64 38.26
CA THR A 369 -24.51 24.97 38.72
C THR A 369 -23.74 23.67 38.93
N THR A 370 -22.64 23.47 38.20
CA THR A 370 -21.64 22.43 38.52
C THR A 370 -20.30 23.09 38.76
N ASP A 371 -20.07 23.37 40.04
CA ASP A 371 -18.78 23.58 40.65
C ASP A 371 -18.21 22.20 41.05
N ALA A 372 -17.05 21.82 40.51
CA ALA A 372 -16.14 20.81 41.05
C ALA A 372 -14.89 20.69 40.16
N SER A 373 -13.95 21.61 40.35
CA SER A 373 -12.57 21.44 39.89
C SER A 373 -11.79 20.57 40.90
N HIS A 374 -11.44 19.34 40.55
CA HIS A 374 -10.38 18.56 41.22
C HIS A 374 -9.57 17.79 40.16
N PRO A 375 -8.27 18.08 39.98
CA PRO A 375 -7.43 17.29 39.09
C PRO A 375 -6.93 16.03 39.82
N HIS A 376 -7.26 14.86 39.26
CA HIS A 376 -6.61 13.60 39.61
C HIS A 376 -5.17 13.61 39.05
N GLN A 377 -4.19 13.62 39.95
CA GLN A 377 -2.80 13.25 39.65
C GLN A 377 -2.73 11.76 39.27
N PRO A 378 -2.04 11.39 38.18
CA PRO A 378 -1.71 10.00 37.90
C PRO A 378 -0.53 9.55 38.78
N LEU A 379 -0.73 8.42 39.47
CA LEU A 379 0.29 7.69 40.23
C LEU A 379 1.42 7.23 39.30
N ALA A 380 2.65 7.62 39.63
CA ALA A 380 3.87 7.14 39.00
C ALA A 380 4.12 5.65 39.35
N PRO A 381 4.55 4.80 38.40
CA PRO A 381 5.00 3.46 38.70
C PRO A 381 6.40 3.47 39.32
N THR A 382 6.55 2.72 40.40
CA THR A 382 7.82 2.45 41.09
C THR A 382 8.74 1.60 40.20
N PRO A 383 10.01 1.96 39.99
CA PRO A 383 10.97 1.07 39.36
C PRO A 383 11.66 0.23 40.43
N ASP A 384 11.53 -1.08 40.33
CA ASP A 384 12.37 -2.03 41.06
C ASP A 384 12.89 -3.08 40.07
N SER A 385 14.13 -3.54 40.31
CA SER A 385 14.94 -4.49 39.51
C SER A 385 15.97 -3.88 38.55
N THR A 386 17.13 -3.54 39.13
CA THR A 386 18.44 -3.44 38.47
C THR A 386 18.97 -4.84 38.13
N PRO A 387 19.42 -5.10 36.88
CA PRO A 387 20.38 -6.16 36.63
C PRO A 387 21.78 -5.59 36.35
N GLU A 388 22.70 -6.09 37.17
CA GLU A 388 24.16 -6.21 37.02
C GLU A 388 24.73 -5.93 35.60
N GLN A 389 25.57 -4.91 35.54
CA GLN A 389 26.27 -4.42 34.36
C GLN A 389 27.65 -5.09 34.30
N ALA A 390 27.88 -5.95 33.31
CA ALA A 390 29.18 -6.55 33.03
C ALA A 390 29.99 -5.66 32.06
N ASP A 391 31.26 -5.48 32.41
CA ASP A 391 32.31 -4.76 31.70
C ASP A 391 32.35 -5.00 30.17
N GLN A 392 32.49 -3.91 29.41
CA GLN A 392 33.02 -3.94 28.04
C GLN A 392 34.13 -2.88 27.90
N PRO A 393 35.28 -3.23 27.28
CA PRO A 393 36.40 -2.33 27.10
C PRO A 393 36.23 -1.41 25.89
N ALA A 394 36.90 -0.26 25.96
CA ALA A 394 36.91 0.83 24.98
C ALA A 394 37.41 0.41 23.59
N PRO A 395 36.92 1.03 22.49
CA PRO A 395 37.48 0.82 21.16
C PRO A 395 38.67 1.77 20.89
N GLU A 396 39.77 1.17 20.43
CA GLU A 396 40.92 1.84 19.84
C GLU A 396 40.53 2.59 18.55
N GLN A 397 41.01 3.82 18.42
CA GLN A 397 40.97 4.61 17.19
C GLN A 397 41.98 4.03 16.20
N THR A 398 41.57 3.82 14.95
CA THR A 398 42.49 3.53 13.85
C THR A 398 42.23 4.49 12.70
N ASP A 399 43.29 5.20 12.33
CA ASP A 399 43.37 6.17 11.24
C ASP A 399 42.96 5.59 9.88
N GLN A 400 42.17 6.37 9.12
CA GLN A 400 41.88 6.14 7.71
C GLN A 400 42.75 7.07 6.83
N PRO A 401 43.48 6.56 5.83
CA PRO A 401 43.92 7.38 4.71
C PRO A 401 42.90 7.36 3.56
N ALA A 402 42.86 8.48 2.83
CA ALA A 402 41.96 8.80 1.74
C ALA A 402 42.10 7.88 0.50
N PRO A 403 41.04 7.70 -0.32
CA PRO A 403 41.15 6.93 -1.56
C PRO A 403 41.52 7.80 -2.76
N GLU A 404 42.58 7.39 -3.45
CA GLU A 404 42.93 7.77 -4.82
C GLU A 404 41.86 7.32 -5.82
N GLN A 405 41.58 8.21 -6.77
CA GLN A 405 40.75 7.95 -7.95
C GLN A 405 41.62 7.40 -9.08
N ALA A 406 41.36 6.18 -9.54
CA ALA A 406 41.81 5.70 -10.85
C ALA A 406 40.88 4.59 -11.39
N ASP A 407 40.74 4.61 -12.72
CA ASP A 407 40.26 3.56 -13.62
C ASP A 407 38.75 3.31 -13.78
N GLN A 408 38.15 4.11 -14.67
CA GLN A 408 36.99 3.73 -15.48
C GLN A 408 37.38 3.76 -16.96
N GLN A 409 37.92 2.67 -17.49
CA GLN A 409 37.99 2.40 -18.94
C GLN A 409 38.10 0.89 -19.17
N ALA A 410 36.97 0.22 -19.39
CA ALA A 410 36.84 -1.01 -20.19
C ALA A 410 35.43 -1.61 -19.97
N GLU A 411 34.47 -1.28 -20.84
CA GLU A 411 33.30 -2.13 -21.16
C GLU A 411 32.51 -1.48 -22.32
N HIS A 412 33.06 -1.53 -23.53
CA HIS A 412 32.31 -1.35 -24.78
C HIS A 412 32.95 -2.22 -25.88
N ALA A 413 32.47 -3.45 -26.03
CA ALA A 413 32.67 -4.27 -27.23
C ALA A 413 31.60 -5.36 -27.26
N ASP A 414 30.53 -5.13 -28.02
CA ASP A 414 29.80 -6.16 -28.78
C ASP A 414 28.61 -5.49 -29.49
N GLN A 415 28.88 -4.96 -30.69
CA GLN A 415 27.89 -4.68 -31.73
C GLN A 415 28.61 -4.37 -33.05
N ALA A 416 28.93 -5.41 -33.81
CA ALA A 416 29.23 -5.30 -35.24
C ALA A 416 29.11 -6.68 -35.90
N ALA A 417 28.06 -6.88 -36.71
CA ALA A 417 28.03 -7.70 -37.93
C ALA A 417 26.57 -7.87 -38.39
N ASP A 418 26.14 -7.02 -39.33
CA ASP A 418 25.56 -7.47 -40.61
C ASP A 418 25.18 -6.23 -41.44
N ALA A 419 25.95 -5.99 -42.50
CA ALA A 419 25.64 -5.04 -43.55
C ALA A 419 26.12 -5.66 -44.86
N ASP A 420 25.18 -6.19 -45.65
CA ASP A 420 25.37 -6.35 -47.08
C ASP A 420 24.00 -6.30 -47.77
N GLN A 421 23.64 -5.14 -48.30
CA GLN A 421 22.66 -5.07 -49.39
C GLN A 421 22.86 -3.81 -50.25
N ALA A 422 23.03 -4.12 -51.53
CA ALA A 422 23.37 -3.29 -52.67
C ALA A 422 22.57 -2.00 -52.84
N ALA A 423 23.30 -0.94 -53.22
CA ALA A 423 22.77 0.32 -53.72
C ALA A 423 22.34 0.21 -55.20
N GLY A 424 21.13 0.69 -55.51
CA GLY A 424 20.66 1.02 -56.86
C GLY A 424 20.52 2.53 -57.03
N PRO A 425 20.55 3.07 -58.27
CA PRO A 425 20.79 4.48 -58.53
C PRO A 425 19.55 5.36 -58.26
N ALA A 426 19.84 6.55 -57.75
CA ALA A 426 18.88 7.59 -57.42
C ALA A 426 18.27 8.23 -58.69
N THR A 427 16.94 8.29 -58.73
CA THR A 427 16.18 9.13 -59.66
C THR A 427 15.79 10.40 -58.91
N GLU A 428 16.38 11.53 -59.28
CA GLU A 428 15.97 12.86 -58.81
C GLU A 428 14.54 13.17 -59.30
N GLN A 429 13.56 13.08 -58.40
CA GLN A 429 12.24 13.69 -58.58
C GLN A 429 12.16 14.97 -57.74
N THR A 430 12.35 16.10 -58.41
CA THR A 430 12.04 17.44 -57.92
C THR A 430 10.51 17.61 -57.86
N GLY A 431 9.92 17.14 -56.77
CA GLY A 431 8.50 17.34 -56.45
C GLY A 431 8.26 18.65 -55.70
N GLN A 432 7.40 19.49 -56.26
CA GLN A 432 6.90 20.72 -55.63
C GLN A 432 6.30 20.43 -54.25
N ARG A 433 6.91 21.00 -53.20
CA ARG A 433 6.44 20.95 -51.82
C ARG A 433 5.17 21.80 -51.71
N SER A 434 4.00 21.16 -51.71
CA SER A 434 2.73 21.83 -51.40
C SER A 434 2.82 22.49 -50.03
N PRO A 435 2.19 23.67 -49.82
CA PRO A 435 2.26 24.38 -48.56
C PRO A 435 1.76 23.49 -47.42
N GLU A 436 2.64 23.29 -46.44
CA GLU A 436 2.40 22.55 -45.20
C GLU A 436 1.15 23.11 -44.53
N LYS A 437 0.04 22.37 -44.63
CA LYS A 437 -1.19 22.70 -43.93
C LYS A 437 -0.95 22.37 -42.47
N THR A 438 -0.61 23.38 -41.67
CA THR A 438 -0.47 23.26 -40.21
C THR A 438 -1.78 22.72 -39.65
N GLU A 439 -1.83 21.43 -39.35
CA GLU A 439 -3.01 20.79 -38.79
C GLU A 439 -3.20 21.32 -37.36
N VAL A 440 -4.32 22.00 -37.15
CA VAL A 440 -4.65 22.61 -35.86
C VAL A 440 -4.91 21.48 -34.87
N VAL A 441 -4.10 21.42 -33.81
CA VAL A 441 -4.27 20.43 -32.73
C VAL A 441 -5.58 20.72 -32.01
N PRO A 442 -6.46 19.73 -31.81
CA PRO A 442 -7.72 19.95 -31.11
C PRO A 442 -7.45 20.38 -29.66
N GLU A 443 -7.88 21.59 -29.30
CA GLU A 443 -7.83 22.10 -27.92
C GLU A 443 -8.90 21.47 -27.02
N THR A 444 -9.90 20.81 -27.61
CA THR A 444 -11.01 20.18 -26.89
C THR A 444 -10.73 18.70 -26.61
N PRO A 445 -11.19 18.18 -25.45
CA PRO A 445 -11.14 16.75 -25.17
C PRO A 445 -11.75 15.92 -26.30
N LEU A 446 -11.12 14.79 -26.62
CA LEU A 446 -11.62 13.88 -27.64
C LEU A 446 -12.96 13.24 -27.19
N PRO A 447 -13.87 12.94 -28.13
CA PRO A 447 -15.17 12.38 -27.80
C PRO A 447 -15.04 11.03 -27.12
N ARG A 448 -15.89 10.78 -26.11
CA ARG A 448 -15.93 9.50 -25.40
C ARG A 448 -16.56 8.43 -26.30
N PRO A 449 -15.92 7.26 -26.46
CA PRO A 449 -16.53 6.15 -27.19
C PRO A 449 -17.74 5.57 -26.44
N ALA A 450 -18.70 5.06 -27.20
CA ALA A 450 -19.69 4.12 -26.70
C ALA A 450 -19.03 2.88 -26.08
N MET A 451 -19.70 2.27 -25.10
CA MET A 451 -19.19 1.14 -24.33
C MET A 451 -20.01 -0.13 -24.58
N ALA A 452 -19.34 -1.27 -24.70
CA ALA A 452 -19.96 -2.60 -24.84
C ALA A 452 -19.40 -3.58 -23.81
N GLY A 453 -20.19 -4.59 -23.43
CA GLY A 453 -19.68 -5.72 -22.66
C GLY A 453 -18.78 -6.60 -23.52
N GLU A 454 -17.70 -7.12 -22.94
CA GLU A 454 -16.85 -8.08 -23.64
C GLU A 454 -17.46 -9.49 -23.62
N ASP A 455 -17.83 -10.00 -24.79
CA ASP A 455 -18.35 -11.37 -24.95
C ASP A 455 -17.25 -12.45 -25.04
N ARG A 456 -15.99 -12.04 -25.17
CA ARG A 456 -14.86 -12.94 -25.41
C ARG A 456 -14.29 -13.51 -24.10
N ARG A 457 -13.99 -14.82 -24.12
CA ARG A 457 -13.25 -15.51 -23.06
C ARG A 457 -11.72 -15.35 -23.15
N ALA A 458 -11.21 -14.64 -24.17
CA ALA A 458 -9.78 -14.46 -24.36
C ALA A 458 -9.21 -13.56 -23.26
N GLY A 459 -8.17 -14.01 -22.57
CA GLY A 459 -7.55 -13.24 -21.49
C GLY A 459 -6.79 -12.01 -22.01
N TYR A 460 -6.66 -11.00 -21.15
CA TYR A 460 -6.01 -9.72 -21.48
C TYR A 460 -4.48 -9.72 -21.35
N GLY A 461 -3.87 -10.87 -21.07
CA GLY A 461 -2.45 -10.98 -20.71
C GLY A 461 -2.12 -10.51 -19.29
N LEU A 462 -3.08 -9.91 -18.59
CA LEU A 462 -2.96 -9.41 -17.22
C LEU A 462 -3.66 -10.37 -16.25
N GLY A 463 -2.90 -10.99 -15.35
CA GLY A 463 -3.45 -11.99 -14.41
C GLY A 463 -4.45 -11.45 -13.39
N TRP A 464 -4.52 -10.13 -13.22
CA TRP A 464 -5.46 -9.45 -12.32
C TRP A 464 -6.69 -8.90 -13.06
N LEU A 465 -6.72 -8.94 -14.40
CA LEU A 465 -7.83 -8.43 -15.19
C LEU A 465 -8.77 -9.59 -15.57
N SER A 466 -9.93 -9.63 -14.92
CA SER A 466 -10.94 -10.67 -15.16
C SER A 466 -11.58 -10.54 -16.55
N PRO A 467 -12.03 -11.65 -17.17
CA PRO A 467 -12.88 -11.58 -18.36
C PRO A 467 -14.18 -10.78 -18.12
N GLY A 468 -14.82 -10.31 -19.20
CA GLY A 468 -16.12 -9.64 -19.13
C GLY A 468 -16.04 -8.18 -18.66
N GLN A 469 -14.93 -7.50 -18.98
CA GLN A 469 -14.84 -6.04 -18.76
C GLN A 469 -15.75 -5.30 -19.75
N GLN A 470 -16.03 -4.03 -19.45
CA GLN A 470 -16.57 -3.13 -20.46
C GLN A 470 -15.42 -2.64 -21.35
N VAL A 471 -15.63 -2.66 -22.65
CA VAL A 471 -14.65 -2.23 -23.66
C VAL A 471 -15.28 -1.25 -24.64
N ASN A 472 -14.47 -0.43 -25.31
CA ASN A 472 -14.98 0.51 -26.32
C ASN A 472 -15.74 -0.24 -27.44
N ALA A 473 -16.95 0.20 -27.76
CA ALA A 473 -17.79 -0.37 -28.81
C ALA A 473 -17.46 0.18 -30.20
N GLU A 474 -16.92 1.38 -30.24
CA GLU A 474 -16.57 2.09 -31.47
C GLU A 474 -15.09 2.47 -31.50
N ARG A 475 -14.62 2.82 -32.69
CA ARG A 475 -13.28 3.37 -32.88
C ARG A 475 -13.22 4.76 -32.27
N PHE A 476 -12.14 5.08 -31.58
CA PHE A 476 -11.88 6.41 -31.05
C PHE A 476 -10.38 6.74 -31.06
N GLU A 477 -10.05 8.00 -30.80
CA GLU A 477 -8.67 8.45 -30.64
C GLU A 477 -8.40 8.85 -29.19
N ALA A 478 -7.16 8.72 -28.75
CA ALA A 478 -6.70 9.08 -27.42
C ALA A 478 -5.21 9.42 -27.43
N PHE A 479 -4.70 9.94 -26.32
CA PHE A 479 -3.29 10.30 -26.14
C PHE A 479 -2.60 9.33 -25.17
N VAL A 480 -1.44 8.80 -25.57
CA VAL A 480 -0.59 7.93 -24.75
C VAL A 480 0.74 8.63 -24.50
N VAL A 481 1.28 8.52 -23.28
CA VAL A 481 2.60 9.08 -22.96
C VAL A 481 3.68 8.33 -23.74
N SER A 482 4.49 9.04 -24.51
CA SER A 482 5.68 8.49 -25.14
C SER A 482 6.93 9.05 -24.46
N PRO A 483 7.73 8.22 -23.78
CA PRO A 483 9.03 8.66 -23.26
C PRO A 483 10.12 8.68 -24.35
N VAL A 484 9.76 8.43 -25.61
CA VAL A 484 10.69 8.39 -26.75
C VAL A 484 10.15 9.26 -27.89
N GLU A 485 11.06 9.71 -28.75
CA GLU A 485 10.74 10.44 -29.97
C GLU A 485 9.98 9.58 -30.99
N ALA A 486 9.28 10.23 -31.92
CA ALA A 486 8.40 9.61 -32.91
C ALA A 486 9.07 8.47 -33.69
N GLN A 487 10.32 8.67 -34.12
CA GLN A 487 11.07 7.70 -34.90
C GLN A 487 11.32 6.38 -34.14
N ALA A 488 11.27 6.41 -32.81
CA ALA A 488 11.49 5.23 -31.97
C ALA A 488 10.19 4.43 -31.67
N VAL A 489 9.01 4.92 -32.08
CA VAL A 489 7.72 4.27 -31.77
C VAL A 489 7.60 2.88 -32.41
N GLY A 490 8.11 2.68 -33.62
CA GLY A 490 8.20 1.34 -34.26
C GLY A 490 9.09 0.34 -33.48
N GLY A 491 9.95 0.86 -32.60
CA GLY A 491 10.73 0.11 -31.61
C GLY A 491 9.90 -0.45 -30.44
N GLY A 492 8.69 0.08 -30.24
CA GLY A 492 7.81 -0.15 -29.09
C GLY A 492 8.05 0.86 -27.97
N LEU A 493 6.95 1.31 -27.36
CA LEU A 493 6.94 2.26 -26.25
C LEU A 493 7.61 1.62 -25.03
N PRO A 494 8.66 2.22 -24.45
CA PRO A 494 9.34 1.59 -23.34
C PRO A 494 8.47 1.67 -22.08
N GLY A 495 8.20 0.51 -21.48
CA GLY A 495 7.34 0.39 -20.31
C GLY A 495 7.69 -0.86 -19.50
N ALA A 496 7.31 -0.87 -18.23
CA ALA A 496 7.44 -2.07 -17.38
C ALA A 496 6.10 -2.79 -17.18
N GLU A 497 4.98 -2.13 -17.43
CA GLU A 497 3.64 -2.71 -17.29
C GLU A 497 3.21 -3.37 -18.61
N LEU A 498 2.41 -4.44 -18.54
CA LEU A 498 1.79 -5.07 -19.71
C LEU A 498 0.51 -4.36 -20.20
N PHE A 499 0.48 -3.03 -20.09
CA PHE A 499 -0.58 -2.18 -20.62
C PHE A 499 -0.06 -0.75 -20.83
N LEU A 500 -0.80 0.03 -21.61
CA LEU A 500 -0.62 1.47 -21.75
C LEU A 500 -1.85 2.20 -21.17
N LEU A 501 -1.66 3.45 -20.76
CA LEU A 501 -2.77 4.33 -20.39
C LEU A 501 -2.97 5.36 -21.50
N ALA A 502 -4.20 5.49 -21.93
CA ALA A 502 -4.64 6.43 -22.95
C ALA A 502 -5.63 7.42 -22.34
N PHE A 503 -5.49 8.70 -22.67
CA PHE A 503 -6.26 9.81 -22.12
C PHE A 503 -7.02 10.52 -23.24
N LEU A 504 -8.27 10.89 -23.02
CA LEU A 504 -9.03 11.66 -24.02
C LEU A 504 -8.64 13.13 -24.07
N ASP A 505 -8.20 13.67 -22.93
CA ASP A 505 -7.66 15.02 -22.80
C ASP A 505 -6.13 14.94 -22.64
N PRO A 506 -5.35 15.56 -23.54
CA PRO A 506 -3.90 15.57 -23.42
C PRO A 506 -3.40 16.30 -22.17
N ARG A 507 -4.17 17.26 -21.63
CA ARG A 507 -3.81 18.00 -20.40
C ARG A 507 -3.95 17.14 -19.14
N SER A 508 -4.70 16.05 -19.22
CA SER A 508 -4.86 15.08 -18.15
C SER A 508 -3.72 14.04 -18.09
N VAL A 509 -2.77 14.11 -19.03
CA VAL A 509 -1.63 13.20 -19.07
C VAL A 509 -0.62 13.57 -17.98
N PRO A 510 -0.24 12.64 -17.09
CA PRO A 510 0.78 12.89 -16.08
C PRO A 510 2.17 13.09 -16.71
N ASP A 511 2.89 14.14 -16.29
CA ASP A 511 4.28 14.49 -16.58
C ASP A 511 4.90 13.77 -17.79
N GLY A 512 4.68 14.31 -18.99
CA GLY A 512 5.24 13.78 -20.23
C GLY A 512 5.50 14.89 -21.25
N ARG A 513 6.74 14.97 -21.77
CA ARG A 513 7.08 15.95 -22.82
C ARG A 513 6.64 15.52 -24.21
N HIS A 514 6.38 14.23 -24.41
CA HIS A 514 5.94 13.72 -25.71
C HIS A 514 4.70 12.84 -25.56
N LEU A 515 3.71 13.11 -26.40
CA LEU A 515 2.46 12.38 -26.50
C LEU A 515 2.36 11.70 -27.85
N LEU A 516 1.70 10.55 -27.86
CA LEU A 516 1.34 9.81 -29.06
C LEU A 516 -0.18 9.82 -29.18
N ARG A 517 -0.72 10.41 -30.25
CA ARG A 517 -2.12 10.23 -30.62
C ARG A 517 -2.29 8.83 -31.19
N VAL A 518 -3.19 8.07 -30.59
CA VAL A 518 -3.43 6.68 -30.93
C VAL A 518 -4.88 6.50 -31.33
N ARG A 519 -5.11 5.73 -32.38
CA ARG A 519 -6.43 5.29 -32.81
C ARG A 519 -6.67 3.89 -32.30
N VAL A 520 -7.77 3.71 -31.58
CA VAL A 520 -8.12 2.45 -30.93
C VAL A 520 -9.38 1.88 -31.55
N GLU A 521 -9.28 0.69 -32.14
CA GLU A 521 -10.41 -0.05 -32.70
C GLU A 521 -11.33 -0.61 -31.61
N PRO A 522 -12.59 -0.95 -31.93
CA PRO A 522 -13.53 -1.56 -30.98
C PRO A 522 -12.90 -2.71 -30.18
N GLY A 523 -13.15 -2.78 -28.88
CA GLY A 523 -12.62 -3.82 -27.99
C GLY A 523 -11.13 -3.70 -27.63
N GLY A 524 -10.47 -2.60 -28.00
CA GLY A 524 -9.06 -2.36 -27.74
C GLY A 524 -8.76 -1.72 -26.37
N ALA A 525 -9.74 -1.04 -25.79
CA ALA A 525 -9.60 -0.23 -24.59
C ALA A 525 -10.64 -0.56 -23.51
N ILE A 526 -10.25 -0.45 -22.24
CA ILE A 526 -11.13 -0.57 -21.07
C ILE A 526 -11.12 0.76 -20.32
N PRO A 527 -12.25 1.45 -20.12
CA PRO A 527 -12.26 2.67 -19.34
C PRO A 527 -11.93 2.37 -17.88
N MET A 528 -11.03 3.18 -17.31
CA MET A 528 -10.61 3.02 -15.91
C MET A 528 -11.78 3.12 -14.94
N ALA A 529 -12.77 3.96 -15.26
CA ALA A 529 -13.99 4.13 -14.45
C ALA A 529 -14.89 2.88 -14.40
N ALA A 530 -14.82 2.00 -15.39
CA ALA A 530 -15.61 0.76 -15.42
C ALA A 530 -14.79 -0.49 -15.09
N LEU A 531 -13.53 -0.32 -14.66
CA LEU A 531 -12.63 -1.42 -14.37
C LEU A 531 -13.12 -2.20 -13.14
N ARG A 532 -13.65 -3.41 -13.36
CA ARG A 532 -14.15 -4.28 -12.28
C ARG A 532 -13.06 -5.07 -11.57
N ALA A 533 -11.83 -4.98 -12.06
CA ALA A 533 -10.69 -5.71 -11.53
C ALA A 533 -10.16 -5.11 -10.22
N GLN A 534 -9.67 -5.99 -9.34
CA GLN A 534 -8.86 -5.58 -8.21
C GLN A 534 -7.46 -5.22 -8.73
N LEU A 535 -7.22 -3.92 -8.90
CA LEU A 535 -5.91 -3.43 -9.31
C LEU A 535 -4.85 -3.86 -8.27
N PRO A 536 -3.68 -4.33 -8.73
CA PRO A 536 -2.51 -4.42 -7.89
C PRO A 536 -2.30 -3.12 -7.13
N ALA A 537 -1.83 -3.21 -5.90
CA ALA A 537 -1.80 -2.08 -4.99
C ALA A 537 -0.97 -0.89 -5.55
N ARG A 538 0.14 -1.18 -6.25
CA ARG A 538 0.94 -0.18 -6.99
C ARG A 538 0.17 0.58 -8.08
N LEU A 539 -0.93 0.03 -8.59
CA LEU A 539 -1.77 0.60 -9.65
C LEU A 539 -3.05 1.24 -9.11
N GLN A 540 -3.30 1.22 -7.80
CA GLN A 540 -4.54 1.76 -7.23
C GLN A 540 -4.72 3.26 -7.50
N HIS A 541 -3.63 4.01 -7.60
CA HIS A 541 -3.65 5.44 -7.96
C HIS A 541 -4.35 5.69 -9.32
N LEU A 542 -4.43 4.68 -10.20
CA LEU A 542 -5.08 4.80 -11.50
C LEU A 542 -6.62 4.82 -11.41
N ARG A 543 -7.24 4.37 -10.30
CA ARG A 543 -8.71 4.34 -10.16
C ARG A 543 -9.37 5.72 -10.15
N GLY A 544 -8.61 6.76 -9.82
CA GLY A 544 -9.10 8.14 -9.79
C GLY A 544 -9.09 8.84 -11.16
N LEU A 545 -8.41 8.24 -12.15
CA LEU A 545 -8.23 8.87 -13.46
C LEU A 545 -9.55 8.81 -14.24
N ARG A 546 -10.26 9.94 -14.23
CA ARG A 546 -11.41 10.17 -15.10
C ARG A 546 -10.91 10.30 -16.52
N GLU A 547 -11.67 9.79 -17.48
CA GLU A 547 -11.34 9.87 -18.92
C GLU A 547 -10.06 9.15 -19.35
N ALA A 548 -9.55 8.25 -18.51
CA ALA A 548 -8.46 7.36 -18.86
C ALA A 548 -8.97 5.97 -19.28
N TYR A 549 -8.27 5.38 -20.23
CA TYR A 549 -8.50 4.06 -20.79
C TYR A 549 -7.24 3.22 -20.65
N LEU A 550 -7.41 1.98 -20.24
CA LEU A 550 -6.38 0.98 -20.20
C LEU A 550 -6.34 0.25 -21.55
N LEU A 551 -5.16 0.20 -22.17
CA LEU A 551 -4.87 -0.55 -23.40
C LEU A 551 -4.05 -1.80 -23.04
N PRO A 552 -4.68 -2.98 -22.86
CA PRO A 552 -3.97 -4.20 -22.45
C PRO A 552 -3.00 -4.68 -23.53
N ALA A 553 -1.85 -5.25 -23.14
CA ALA A 553 -0.85 -5.81 -24.06
C ALA A 553 -1.45 -6.79 -25.08
N ALA A 554 -2.40 -7.63 -24.66
CA ALA A 554 -3.07 -8.61 -25.53
C ALA A 554 -4.03 -8.00 -26.57
N ARG A 555 -4.24 -6.68 -26.52
CA ARG A 555 -5.15 -5.91 -27.39
C ARG A 555 -4.44 -4.79 -28.15
N LEU A 556 -3.11 -4.68 -28.05
CA LEU A 556 -2.36 -3.62 -28.74
C LEU A 556 -2.33 -3.79 -30.26
N ASP A 557 -2.73 -4.95 -30.78
CA ASP A 557 -3.05 -5.14 -32.20
C ASP A 557 -4.22 -4.26 -32.68
N ARG A 558 -5.01 -3.70 -31.75
CA ARG A 558 -6.14 -2.80 -32.00
C ARG A 558 -5.84 -1.34 -31.76
N ALA A 559 -4.63 -0.99 -31.32
CA ALA A 559 -4.22 0.39 -31.09
C ALA A 559 -3.13 0.76 -32.09
N PHE A 560 -3.30 1.86 -32.81
CA PHE A 560 -2.43 2.29 -33.89
C PHE A 560 -1.92 3.70 -33.63
N ALA A 561 -0.62 3.93 -33.82
CA ALA A 561 -0.04 5.26 -33.74
C ALA A 561 -0.51 6.12 -34.92
N VAL A 562 -0.99 7.34 -34.66
CA VAL A 562 -1.44 8.29 -35.68
C VAL A 562 -0.44 9.44 -35.79
N ASP A 563 -0.22 10.18 -34.69
CA ASP A 563 0.66 11.36 -34.68
C ASP A 563 1.44 11.47 -33.38
N THR A 564 2.51 12.26 -33.44
CA THR A 564 3.31 12.59 -32.27
C THR A 564 3.24 14.08 -31.96
N PHE A 565 3.25 14.39 -30.66
CA PHE A 565 3.20 15.75 -30.15
C PHE A 565 4.27 15.96 -29.10
N ALA A 566 4.88 17.14 -29.09
CA ALA A 566 5.59 17.66 -27.93
C ALA A 566 4.64 18.54 -27.12
N MET A 567 4.60 18.34 -25.80
CA MET A 567 3.87 19.19 -24.87
C MET A 567 4.85 20.13 -24.18
N ASP A 568 4.61 21.43 -24.29
CA ASP A 568 5.43 22.45 -23.65
C ASP A 568 5.05 22.64 -22.16
N GLN A 569 5.70 23.58 -21.47
CA GLN A 569 5.43 23.85 -20.06
C GLN A 569 4.06 24.50 -19.80
N ARG A 570 3.40 25.04 -20.84
CA ARG A 570 2.07 25.65 -20.77
C ARG A 570 0.96 24.63 -21.08
N GLY A 571 1.33 23.40 -21.46
CA GLY A 571 0.40 22.37 -21.89
C GLY A 571 -0.05 22.53 -23.34
N GLU A 572 0.62 23.37 -24.12
CA GLU A 572 0.38 23.51 -25.55
C GLU A 572 1.05 22.35 -26.31
N LEU A 573 0.31 21.79 -27.27
CA LEU A 573 0.79 20.68 -28.09
C LEU A 573 1.31 21.18 -29.43
N THR A 574 2.56 20.84 -29.73
CA THR A 574 3.15 21.05 -31.06
C THR A 574 3.31 19.71 -31.75
N SER A 575 2.71 19.53 -32.93
CA SER A 575 2.91 18.31 -33.72
C SER A 575 4.38 18.14 -34.08
N THR A 576 4.92 16.95 -33.85
CA THR A 576 6.33 16.60 -34.16
C THR A 576 6.46 15.66 -35.36
N GLY A 577 5.33 15.19 -35.92
CA GLY A 577 5.30 14.34 -37.11
C GLY A 577 4.23 13.26 -37.06
N GLU A 578 3.87 12.79 -38.26
CA GLU A 578 2.91 11.70 -38.49
C GLU A 578 3.58 10.32 -38.29
N CYS A 579 2.82 9.36 -37.79
CA CYS A 579 3.25 7.97 -37.65
C CYS A 579 2.73 7.12 -38.82
N ALA A 580 3.46 6.07 -39.19
CA ALA A 580 3.11 5.18 -40.30
C ALA A 580 1.87 4.27 -40.04
N GLY A 581 1.03 4.57 -39.05
CA GLY A 581 -0.16 3.78 -38.73
C GLY A 581 0.14 2.41 -38.13
N GLU A 582 1.33 2.18 -37.58
CA GLU A 582 1.72 0.88 -37.02
C GLU A 582 0.97 0.56 -35.72
N SER A 583 0.67 -0.73 -35.51
CA SER A 583 0.12 -1.18 -34.22
C SER A 583 1.11 -0.91 -33.09
N LEU A 584 0.60 -0.47 -31.95
CA LEU A 584 1.42 -0.21 -30.77
C LEU A 584 2.07 -1.49 -30.26
N SER A 585 3.25 -1.32 -29.68
CA SER A 585 3.94 -2.38 -28.95
C SER A 585 4.57 -1.82 -27.68
N ILE A 586 4.73 -2.67 -26.67
CA ILE A 586 5.43 -2.35 -25.42
C ILE A 586 6.82 -2.96 -25.50
N ARG A 587 7.85 -2.17 -25.19
CA ARG A 587 9.22 -2.63 -25.04
C ARG A 587 9.59 -2.64 -23.55
N CYS A 588 9.85 -3.82 -22.98
CA CYS A 588 10.25 -3.97 -21.58
C CYS A 588 11.72 -3.53 -21.37
N ALA A 589 11.98 -2.23 -21.44
CA ALA A 589 13.32 -1.65 -21.37
C ALA A 589 13.49 -0.56 -20.29
N SER A 590 12.46 -0.31 -19.46
CA SER A 590 12.55 0.70 -18.41
C SER A 590 13.65 0.34 -17.40
N GLN A 591 14.75 1.08 -17.39
CA GLN A 591 15.87 0.81 -16.46
C GLN A 591 15.48 1.00 -14.99
N ALA A 592 14.57 1.94 -14.73
CA ALA A 592 14.11 2.24 -13.36
C ALA A 592 13.17 1.17 -12.79
N ARG A 593 12.45 0.41 -13.64
CA ARG A 593 11.33 -0.43 -13.19
C ARG A 593 11.39 -1.89 -13.65
N SER A 594 12.12 -2.20 -14.73
CA SER A 594 12.27 -3.57 -15.22
C SER A 594 13.44 -4.29 -14.56
N ILE A 595 13.29 -5.60 -14.34
CA ILE A 595 14.37 -6.47 -13.88
C ILE A 595 14.80 -7.31 -15.06
N ALA A 596 16.04 -7.12 -15.52
CA ALA A 596 16.59 -7.86 -16.66
C ALA A 596 15.78 -7.71 -17.97
N GLY A 597 15.05 -6.59 -18.16
CA GLY A 597 14.17 -6.40 -19.31
C GLY A 597 12.89 -7.24 -19.28
N LEU A 598 12.48 -7.69 -18.09
CA LEU A 598 11.18 -8.33 -17.84
C LEU A 598 10.14 -7.29 -17.39
N PRO A 599 8.85 -7.49 -17.73
CA PRO A 599 7.77 -6.65 -17.22
C PRO A 599 7.59 -6.84 -15.70
N ASN A 600 6.71 -6.05 -15.09
CA ASN A 600 6.34 -6.19 -13.69
C ASN A 600 5.41 -7.40 -13.47
N GLU A 601 4.60 -7.76 -14.47
CA GLU A 601 3.81 -8.98 -14.55
C GLU A 601 4.69 -10.21 -14.84
N VAL A 602 5.40 -10.68 -13.82
CA VAL A 602 6.25 -11.88 -13.91
C VAL A 602 5.68 -13.01 -13.05
N ARG A 603 5.99 -14.25 -13.41
CA ARG A 603 5.73 -15.39 -12.53
C ARG A 603 6.79 -15.41 -11.43
N ARG A 604 6.33 -15.32 -10.18
CA ARG A 604 7.20 -15.25 -9.00
C ARG A 604 7.44 -16.65 -8.42
N TRP A 605 8.67 -16.88 -7.95
CA TRP A 605 9.10 -18.14 -7.37
C TRP A 605 9.76 -17.92 -5.99
N PRO A 606 9.60 -18.86 -5.05
CA PRO A 606 8.65 -19.97 -5.08
C PRO A 606 7.21 -19.47 -4.84
N THR A 607 6.23 -20.20 -5.35
CA THR A 607 4.81 -19.87 -5.21
C THR A 607 4.31 -20.01 -3.76
N PHE A 608 4.95 -20.89 -2.98
CA PHE A 608 4.64 -21.14 -1.57
C PHE A 608 5.89 -21.36 -0.72
N GLY A 609 5.81 -20.97 0.55
CA GLY A 609 6.79 -21.30 1.58
C GLY A 609 8.18 -20.76 1.29
N THR A 610 9.19 -21.58 1.53
CA THR A 610 10.59 -21.25 1.24
C THR A 610 11.21 -22.42 0.49
N ARG A 611 12.01 -22.13 -0.54
CA ARG A 611 12.67 -23.15 -1.36
C ARG A 611 14.17 -22.89 -1.45
N ARG A 612 14.90 -23.95 -1.75
CA ARG A 612 16.34 -23.90 -1.98
C ARG A 612 16.61 -23.57 -3.44
N ALA A 613 17.57 -22.69 -3.67
CA ALA A 613 18.14 -22.41 -4.98
C ALA A 613 19.66 -22.24 -4.84
N TYR A 614 20.36 -22.16 -5.96
CA TYR A 614 21.81 -22.00 -5.98
C TYR A 614 22.20 -20.80 -6.84
N ALA A 615 23.27 -20.10 -6.48
CA ALA A 615 23.87 -19.05 -7.29
C ALA A 615 25.34 -19.37 -7.56
N LEU A 616 25.83 -19.04 -8.76
CA LEU A 616 27.25 -19.10 -9.11
C LEU A 616 27.81 -17.68 -9.14
N LEU A 617 28.87 -17.45 -8.39
CA LEU A 617 29.58 -16.17 -8.33
C LEU A 617 31.04 -16.37 -8.78
N PRO A 618 31.69 -15.35 -9.38
CA PRO A 618 33.15 -15.35 -9.55
C PRO A 618 33.84 -15.48 -8.19
N ALA A 619 34.87 -16.32 -8.09
CA ALA A 619 35.61 -16.51 -6.84
C ALA A 619 36.59 -15.36 -6.54
N ASP A 620 37.11 -14.72 -7.58
CA ASP A 620 38.01 -13.57 -7.55
C ASP A 620 37.28 -12.25 -7.20
N ARG A 621 35.99 -12.16 -7.54
CA ARG A 621 35.17 -10.96 -7.33
C ARG A 621 33.83 -11.34 -6.74
N VAL A 622 33.83 -11.62 -5.43
CA VAL A 622 32.62 -11.94 -4.67
C VAL A 622 31.80 -10.67 -4.42
N ARG A 623 31.27 -10.07 -5.48
CA ARG A 623 30.36 -8.92 -5.46
C ARG A 623 29.03 -9.34 -6.06
N LEU A 624 27.95 -8.84 -5.48
CA LEU A 624 26.61 -9.02 -6.05
C LEU A 624 26.49 -8.19 -7.32
N PRO A 625 25.92 -8.74 -8.41
CA PRO A 625 25.56 -7.94 -9.55
C PRO A 625 24.59 -6.82 -9.13
N ARG A 626 24.74 -5.61 -9.69
CA ARG A 626 23.92 -4.44 -9.32
C ARG A 626 22.42 -4.67 -9.52
N ASN A 627 22.05 -5.40 -10.57
CA ASN A 627 20.66 -5.48 -11.02
C ASN A 627 19.98 -6.78 -10.58
N TRP A 628 20.59 -7.92 -10.90
CA TRP A 628 19.98 -9.23 -10.65
C TRP A 628 21.00 -10.36 -10.67
N LEU A 629 20.68 -11.45 -9.97
CA LEU A 629 21.51 -12.64 -9.82
C LEU A 629 20.81 -13.85 -10.45
N ARG A 630 21.49 -14.57 -11.35
CA ARG A 630 21.01 -15.85 -11.87
C ARG A 630 20.96 -16.88 -10.76
N LEU A 631 19.82 -17.57 -10.63
CA LEU A 631 19.66 -18.71 -9.74
C LEU A 631 19.43 -20.00 -10.53
N TYR A 632 19.78 -21.12 -9.90
CA TYR A 632 19.56 -22.48 -10.38
C TYR A 632 18.68 -23.23 -9.39
N ARG A 633 17.70 -24.01 -9.88
CA ARG A 633 16.86 -24.86 -9.00
C ARG A 633 17.62 -26.06 -8.45
N ARG A 634 18.55 -26.58 -9.26
CA ARG A 634 19.44 -27.70 -8.93
C ARG A 634 20.86 -27.21 -8.77
N GLN A 635 21.68 -27.97 -8.04
CA GLN A 635 23.10 -27.66 -7.91
C GLN A 635 23.75 -27.78 -9.30
N PRO A 636 24.35 -26.70 -9.84
CA PRO A 636 25.02 -26.76 -11.13
C PRO A 636 26.31 -27.58 -11.05
N PRO A 637 26.82 -28.11 -12.18
CA PRO A 637 28.10 -28.79 -12.22
C PRO A 637 29.25 -27.86 -11.80
N VAL A 638 30.34 -28.46 -11.33
CA VAL A 638 31.52 -27.73 -10.84
C VAL A 638 32.15 -26.91 -11.96
N ARG A 639 32.52 -25.66 -11.66
CA ARG A 639 33.20 -24.75 -12.58
C ARG A 639 34.37 -24.10 -11.86
N ALA A 640 35.59 -24.30 -12.37
CA ALA A 640 36.79 -23.68 -11.82
C ALA A 640 36.65 -22.15 -11.74
N GLY A 641 37.26 -21.54 -10.72
CA GLY A 641 37.18 -20.09 -10.50
C GLY A 641 35.79 -19.57 -10.09
N ARG A 642 34.85 -20.45 -9.72
CA ARG A 642 33.52 -20.07 -9.24
C ARG A 642 33.28 -20.48 -7.79
N LEU A 643 32.47 -19.68 -7.10
CA LEU A 643 31.84 -20.01 -5.84
C LEU A 643 30.39 -20.41 -6.09
N LEU A 644 29.96 -21.47 -5.43
CA LEU A 644 28.56 -21.89 -5.39
C LEU A 644 27.96 -21.49 -4.05
N VAL A 645 26.84 -20.76 -4.09
CA VAL A 645 26.12 -20.34 -2.89
C VAL A 645 24.76 -21.01 -2.87
N GLU A 646 24.48 -21.81 -1.83
CA GLU A 646 23.16 -22.39 -1.57
C GLU A 646 22.29 -21.38 -0.82
N LEU A 647 21.19 -20.99 -1.44
CA LEU A 647 20.29 -19.94 -0.98
C LEU A 647 18.97 -20.53 -0.47
N ARG A 648 18.44 -19.94 0.60
CA ARG A 648 17.10 -20.14 1.11
C ARG A 648 16.23 -18.96 0.63
N VAL A 649 15.44 -19.20 -0.42
CA VAL A 649 14.63 -18.18 -1.11
C VAL A 649 13.18 -18.22 -0.61
N PRO A 650 12.71 -17.18 0.10
CA PRO A 650 11.32 -17.09 0.54
C PRO A 650 10.35 -16.89 -0.63
N ARG A 651 9.06 -17.19 -0.38
CA ARG A 651 7.94 -16.99 -1.30
C ARG A 651 8.04 -15.67 -2.07
N HIS A 652 7.83 -15.76 -3.38
CA HIS A 652 7.76 -14.64 -4.32
C HIS A 652 9.01 -13.73 -4.43
N ARG A 653 10.19 -14.20 -4.00
CA ARG A 653 11.42 -13.38 -4.03
C ARG A 653 12.23 -13.51 -5.31
N ALA A 654 12.15 -14.63 -6.02
CA ALA A 654 12.75 -14.79 -7.33
C ALA A 654 11.69 -14.68 -8.44
N ILE A 655 12.16 -14.55 -9.67
CA ILE A 655 11.36 -14.59 -10.90
C ILE A 655 11.62 -15.93 -11.56
N ASP A 656 10.55 -16.62 -11.95
CA ASP A 656 10.56 -17.81 -12.77
C ASP A 656 10.59 -17.39 -14.25
N VAL A 657 11.77 -17.43 -14.87
CA VAL A 657 11.96 -16.89 -16.22
C VAL A 657 11.23 -17.75 -17.24
N THR A 658 11.29 -19.08 -17.12
CA THR A 658 10.60 -19.99 -18.03
C THR A 658 9.09 -19.77 -17.97
N ALA A 659 8.51 -19.79 -16.76
CA ALA A 659 7.07 -19.56 -16.60
C ALA A 659 6.65 -18.13 -16.98
N THR A 660 7.56 -17.15 -16.90
CA THR A 660 7.32 -15.79 -17.39
C THR A 660 7.36 -15.73 -18.91
N ALA A 661 8.31 -16.40 -19.57
CA ALA A 661 8.35 -16.48 -21.03
C ALA A 661 7.06 -17.13 -21.57
N ASP A 662 6.60 -18.23 -20.96
CA ASP A 662 5.35 -18.89 -21.35
C ASP A 662 4.12 -17.98 -21.16
N LEU A 663 4.11 -17.16 -20.10
CA LEU A 663 3.07 -16.15 -19.86
C LEU A 663 3.06 -15.07 -20.96
N LEU A 664 4.24 -14.68 -21.45
CA LEU A 664 4.42 -13.57 -22.40
C LEU A 664 4.36 -14.01 -23.86
N ALA A 665 4.59 -15.30 -24.17
CA ALA A 665 4.53 -15.86 -25.51
C ALA A 665 3.28 -15.50 -26.33
N PRO A 666 2.04 -15.49 -25.77
CA PRO A 666 0.86 -15.08 -26.54
C PRO A 666 0.75 -13.57 -26.79
N LEU A 667 1.60 -12.75 -26.16
CA LEU A 667 1.55 -11.28 -26.26
C LEU A 667 2.49 -10.77 -27.35
N GLY A 668 2.13 -11.01 -28.61
CA GLY A 668 2.98 -10.69 -29.78
C GLY A 668 3.39 -9.21 -29.93
N ARG A 669 2.72 -8.29 -29.22
CA ARG A 669 3.06 -6.86 -29.16
C ARG A 669 3.91 -6.47 -27.94
N VAL A 670 4.46 -7.44 -27.20
CA VAL A 670 5.36 -7.20 -26.06
C VAL A 670 6.77 -7.67 -26.41
N ARG A 671 7.69 -6.71 -26.52
CA ARG A 671 9.12 -6.96 -26.74
C ARG A 671 9.83 -7.03 -25.38
N THR A 672 10.24 -8.23 -24.97
CA THR A 672 10.88 -8.50 -23.69
C THR A 672 12.12 -9.38 -23.85
N ARG A 673 13.01 -9.38 -22.85
CA ARG A 673 14.16 -10.31 -22.80
C ARG A 673 13.81 -11.71 -22.27
N ALA A 674 12.55 -11.99 -21.92
CA ALA A 674 12.15 -13.27 -21.34
C ALA A 674 12.56 -14.47 -22.22
N GLU A 675 12.34 -14.39 -23.53
CA GLU A 675 12.73 -15.42 -24.49
C GLU A 675 14.24 -15.57 -24.62
N SER A 676 14.98 -14.46 -24.73
CA SER A 676 16.44 -14.50 -24.78
C SER A 676 17.04 -15.09 -23.49
N LEU A 677 16.46 -14.77 -22.32
CA LEU A 677 16.88 -15.34 -21.04
C LEU A 677 16.56 -16.83 -20.96
N ARG A 678 15.40 -17.26 -21.46
CA ARG A 678 15.02 -18.68 -21.58
C ARG A 678 15.97 -19.43 -22.51
N ALA A 679 16.30 -18.87 -23.67
CA ALA A 679 17.27 -19.43 -24.62
C ALA A 679 18.67 -19.53 -24.01
N ALA A 680 19.07 -18.57 -23.17
CA ALA A 680 20.30 -18.62 -22.37
C ALA A 680 20.23 -19.57 -21.14
N GLN A 681 19.18 -20.38 -21.05
CA GLN A 681 18.90 -21.34 -19.97
C GLN A 681 18.86 -20.71 -18.57
N VAL A 682 18.48 -19.44 -18.48
CA VAL A 682 18.25 -18.78 -17.19
C VAL A 682 16.90 -19.23 -16.66
N GLU A 683 16.88 -20.12 -15.66
CA GLU A 683 15.62 -20.61 -15.06
C GLU A 683 15.01 -19.60 -14.08
N LEU A 684 15.86 -19.01 -13.24
CA LEU A 684 15.45 -18.18 -12.13
C LEU A 684 16.31 -16.91 -12.05
N ILE A 685 15.68 -15.80 -11.69
CA ILE A 685 16.36 -14.52 -11.45
C ILE A 685 16.01 -14.00 -10.06
N LEU A 686 17.02 -13.62 -9.29
CA LEU A 686 16.87 -12.89 -8.03
C LEU A 686 17.17 -11.41 -8.24
N ALA A 687 16.16 -10.57 -8.14
CA ALA A 687 16.32 -9.12 -8.23
C ALA A 687 17.13 -8.58 -7.05
N SER A 688 17.93 -7.53 -7.27
CA SER A 688 18.79 -6.93 -6.23
C SER A 688 18.03 -6.53 -4.96
N ARG A 689 16.83 -5.95 -5.10
CA ARG A 689 15.92 -5.63 -3.98
C ARG A 689 15.55 -6.82 -3.08
N SER A 690 15.76 -8.04 -3.56
CA SER A 690 15.48 -9.27 -2.80
C SER A 690 16.72 -9.85 -2.12
N TYR A 691 17.93 -9.34 -2.37
CA TYR A 691 19.16 -9.85 -1.75
C TYR A 691 19.10 -9.84 -0.22
N PRO A 692 18.69 -8.76 0.47
CA PRO A 692 18.63 -8.74 1.94
C PRO A 692 17.62 -9.74 2.53
N ARG A 693 16.66 -10.19 1.71
CA ARG A 693 15.59 -11.10 2.14
C ARG A 693 15.90 -12.57 1.86
N VAL A 694 16.97 -12.87 1.14
CA VAL A 694 17.43 -14.23 0.85
C VAL A 694 18.59 -14.57 1.74
N ARG A 695 18.53 -15.72 2.41
CA ARG A 695 19.58 -16.17 3.32
C ARG A 695 20.51 -17.15 2.63
N VAL A 696 21.81 -17.02 2.88
CA VAL A 696 22.79 -18.04 2.50
C VAL A 696 22.73 -19.16 3.53
N ARG A 697 22.61 -20.40 3.04
CA ARG A 697 22.62 -21.59 3.89
C ARG A 697 24.00 -22.23 3.94
N ARG A 698 24.67 -22.32 2.78
CA ARG A 698 26.00 -22.92 2.60
C ARG A 698 26.71 -22.24 1.42
N ALA A 699 28.03 -22.28 1.43
CA ALA A 699 28.85 -21.91 0.28
C ALA A 699 29.86 -23.03 -0.01
N TYR A 700 30.24 -23.13 -1.27
CA TYR A 700 31.17 -24.14 -1.77
C TYR A 700 32.16 -23.47 -2.74
N ARG A 701 33.41 -23.95 -2.74
CA ARG A 701 34.46 -23.59 -3.69
C ARG A 701 34.68 -24.75 -4.66
N ALA A 702 35.02 -24.43 -5.91
CA ALA A 702 35.41 -25.44 -6.88
C ALA A 702 36.88 -25.83 -6.66
N GLU A 703 37.13 -27.07 -6.23
CA GLU A 703 38.48 -27.60 -5.99
C GLU A 703 38.56 -29.05 -6.44
N ALA A 704 39.65 -29.41 -7.13
CA ALA A 704 39.88 -30.77 -7.66
C ALA A 704 38.67 -31.35 -8.43
N GLY A 705 37.96 -30.49 -9.19
CA GLY A 705 36.76 -30.91 -9.94
C GLY A 705 35.51 -31.19 -9.10
N ALA A 706 35.53 -30.89 -7.79
CA ALA A 706 34.41 -31.08 -6.86
C ALA A 706 33.97 -29.76 -6.21
N TRP A 707 32.72 -29.71 -5.75
CA TRP A 707 32.24 -28.63 -4.87
C TRP A 707 32.67 -28.92 -3.43
N GLN A 708 33.72 -28.26 -2.96
CA GLN A 708 34.18 -28.37 -1.58
C GLN A 708 33.47 -27.34 -0.69
N ARG A 709 32.89 -27.79 0.40
CA ARG A 709 32.10 -26.92 1.30
C ARG A 709 33.03 -26.01 2.10
N ILE A 710 32.74 -24.72 2.12
CA ILE A 710 33.41 -23.75 3.00
C ILE A 710 32.90 -23.95 4.43
N PRO A 711 33.76 -24.33 5.39
CA PRO A 711 33.34 -24.59 6.77
C PRO A 711 32.93 -23.30 7.50
N ARG A 712 32.18 -23.45 8.59
CA ARG A 712 31.84 -22.38 9.56
C ARG A 712 31.10 -21.15 8.99
N LEU A 713 30.42 -21.27 7.85
CA LEU A 713 29.59 -20.18 7.34
C LEU A 713 28.28 -20.02 8.14
N GLU A 714 28.10 -18.85 8.75
CA GLU A 714 26.85 -18.49 9.43
C GLU A 714 25.70 -18.27 8.44
N GLN A 715 24.48 -18.64 8.85
CA GLN A 715 23.28 -18.40 8.03
C GLN A 715 22.79 -16.96 8.18
N ALA A 716 23.22 -16.10 7.27
CA ALA A 716 22.86 -14.67 7.26
C ALA A 716 22.32 -14.21 5.89
N PRO A 717 21.76 -12.99 5.80
CA PRO A 717 21.37 -12.39 4.53
C PRO A 717 22.49 -12.40 3.49
N LEU A 718 22.13 -12.55 2.20
CA LEU A 718 23.07 -12.67 1.10
C LEU A 718 24.14 -11.54 1.06
N PRO A 719 23.79 -10.24 1.21
CA PRO A 719 24.80 -9.17 1.21
C PRO A 719 25.79 -9.26 2.38
N SER A 720 25.36 -9.76 3.54
CA SER A 720 26.20 -9.85 4.75
C SER A 720 27.21 -10.99 4.69
N VAL A 721 26.90 -12.04 3.93
CA VAL A 721 27.71 -13.26 3.87
C VAL A 721 28.81 -13.17 2.82
N LEU A 722 28.52 -12.53 1.68
CA LEU A 722 29.42 -12.53 0.52
C LEU A 722 30.80 -11.90 0.76
N PRO A 723 30.93 -10.76 1.49
CA PRO A 723 32.25 -10.22 1.82
C PRO A 723 33.12 -11.21 2.61
N ARG A 724 32.51 -12.05 3.44
CA ARG A 724 33.21 -13.06 4.27
C ARG A 724 33.65 -14.30 3.49
N LEU A 725 33.18 -14.47 2.25
CA LEU A 725 33.57 -15.58 1.38
C LEU A 725 34.81 -15.29 0.54
N GLN A 726 35.29 -14.04 0.54
CA GLN A 726 36.57 -13.70 -0.07
C GLN A 726 37.66 -14.44 0.71
N SER A 727 38.49 -15.22 0.02
CA SER A 727 39.66 -15.82 0.68
C SER A 727 40.48 -14.69 1.30
N PRO A 728 41.00 -14.85 2.53
CA PRO A 728 42.14 -14.05 2.92
C PRO A 728 43.19 -14.30 1.84
N THR A 729 43.57 -13.26 1.11
CA THR A 729 44.70 -13.32 0.19
C THR A 729 45.87 -13.78 1.03
N GLU A 730 46.41 -14.99 0.77
CA GLU A 730 47.66 -15.40 1.40
C GLU A 730 48.66 -14.30 1.05
N SER A 731 49.03 -13.54 2.08
CA SER A 731 49.92 -12.39 2.01
C SER A 731 51.36 -12.88 2.01
#